data_AF-A0A421JNT3-F1
#
_entry.id   AF-A0A421JNT3-F1
#
_cell.length_a   1.000
_cell.length_b   1.000
_cell.length_c   1.000
_cell.angle_alpha   90.00
_cell.angle_beta   90.00
_cell.angle_gamma   90.00
#
_symmetry.space_group_name_H-M   'P 1'
#
loop_
_entity.id
_entity.type
_entity.pdbx_description
1 polymer ?
#
loop_
_entity_poly.entity_id
_entity_poly.type
_entity_poly.pdbx_seq_one_letter_code
_entity_poly.pdbx_strand_id
1 'polypeptide(L)'
;MASPTIHSITEGLQHLGLEQPPSHNTDSYPEYNVIDVVRNYICTELSRISTVDSAIIFEALDAPNTLDKGDLIVPVPRLRLKGINPKEKAQEWAQEFNGGKFLKQVKADGPFIQFFMNPNMLYNLVINDVLKRKTEYGYLPLGIGKKAIVEFSSPNIAKPFHAGHLRSTIIGGFLANLYEHAGWEVVRINYLGDWGKQFGLLAVGFDRYGSEEKLAQDPINHLFEVYVKINKDVTDEGKESATNNAARAFFRKMEDGDEDSLKIWKRFRDLSIDKYIDTYARLNIKYDVYSGESQVPKELMKKATQIFQEKGLIHVDRGAKLIDLTRFNKKLGKTLVEKSDGTSLYLTRDVGEAIKRYETYKFDKMIYVIAAQQDLHCAQFFEILKQMDFEWANKMEHVNFGMVQGMSTRKGTVVFLDNILQETKEKMHEVMKKNEAKYAQIENPDKIADLIGISAVMIQDMQSKRINNYEFKWDRMTSFEGDTGPYLQYAHSRVCSVERNFAHSEEELLNPNYELLTEECAANLIRTLAQYPDTIKKALKTLEPSTIVTYLFNVSHIISQCYDTLWVQGQPQDLAIARLALYMSAKQVLYNEKKGQKQPGEKDPQNSPLKKIPIAIRPSFFRQLQLNYQMLSLRTACRTLSKSAPIASATSIAGAIRTKVSLPDLDWDFGALEPHISGQINEIHYTKHHQTYVNNYNLATEQIAEANSKGEVKKVVELQKAINFNGGGYINHCLFWKNLAPEKQGGGEPPTADSEFAKRIIDQYGSLDNLKALTNSKLAGIQGSGWAFIVKNKENGGALEVVTTPNQDTVTGPLVPLVAIDAWEHAYYLQYQNVKADYFKAIWNVINWKEAEKRYLIN
;
A
#
# COMPACT_ATOMS: atom_id res chain seq x y z
N MET A 1 -3.39 3.20 36.85
CA MET A 1 -4.59 4.05 36.72
C MET A 1 -4.99 4.06 35.26
N ALA A 2 -6.25 3.72 34.93
CA ALA A 2 -6.73 3.80 33.55
C ALA A 2 -6.83 5.28 33.13
N SER A 3 -6.57 5.57 31.85
CA SER A 3 -6.83 6.90 31.29
C SER A 3 -8.35 7.12 31.25
N PRO A 4 -8.86 8.32 31.60
CA PRO A 4 -10.29 8.64 31.47
C PRO A 4 -10.81 8.48 30.03
N THR A 5 -9.93 8.45 29.03
CA THR A 5 -10.26 8.22 27.61
C THR A 5 -10.55 6.75 27.23
N ILE A 6 -10.52 5.79 28.17
CA ILE A 6 -10.78 4.36 27.89
C ILE A 6 -12.28 4.02 28.05
N HIS A 7 -13.07 4.91 28.67
CA HIS A 7 -14.48 4.65 28.95
C HIS A 7 -15.46 5.22 27.92
N SER A 8 -14.98 5.89 26.86
CA SER A 8 -15.79 6.52 25.82
C SER A 8 -16.81 5.59 25.15
N ILE A 9 -16.43 4.35 24.85
CA ILE A 9 -17.34 3.35 24.28
C ILE A 9 -18.39 2.92 25.32
N THR A 10 -17.99 2.65 26.56
CA THR A 10 -18.91 2.24 27.64
C THR A 10 -19.89 3.36 28.02
N GLU A 11 -19.43 4.61 28.10
CA GLU A 11 -20.27 5.81 28.30
C GLU A 11 -21.29 5.97 27.16
N GLY A 12 -20.84 5.82 25.91
CA GLY A 12 -21.70 5.92 24.74
C GLY A 12 -22.76 4.81 24.69
N LEU A 13 -22.43 3.58 25.11
CA LEU A 13 -23.39 2.49 25.24
C LEU A 13 -24.47 2.84 26.29
N GLN A 14 -24.07 3.35 27.46
CA GLN A 14 -25.00 3.77 28.51
C GLN A 14 -25.94 4.88 28.04
N HIS A 15 -25.45 5.89 27.29
CA HIS A 15 -26.29 6.93 26.69
C HIS A 15 -27.30 6.39 25.66
N LEU A 16 -26.95 5.32 24.93
CA LEU A 16 -27.88 4.62 24.02
C LEU A 16 -28.86 3.68 24.76
N GLY A 17 -28.75 3.54 26.08
CA GLY A 17 -29.49 2.55 26.86
C GLY A 17 -29.11 1.11 26.50
N LEU A 18 -27.81 0.88 26.30
CA LEU A 18 -27.21 -0.41 25.98
C LEU A 18 -26.19 -0.81 27.04
N GLU A 19 -26.13 -2.10 27.34
CA GLU A 19 -25.09 -2.70 28.17
C GLU A 19 -23.96 -3.24 27.29
N GLN A 20 -22.74 -3.27 27.82
CA GLN A 20 -21.58 -3.83 27.12
C GLN A 20 -21.68 -5.36 27.12
N PRO A 21 -21.76 -6.04 25.95
CA PRO A 21 -21.88 -7.50 25.91
C PRO A 21 -20.64 -8.19 26.49
N PRO A 22 -20.79 -9.35 27.15
CA PRO A 22 -19.68 -10.07 27.76
C PRO A 22 -18.64 -10.48 26.71
N SER A 23 -17.36 -10.40 27.07
CA SER A 23 -16.27 -10.84 26.19
C SER A 23 -16.19 -12.36 26.14
N HIS A 24 -16.20 -12.91 24.92
CA HIS A 24 -16.17 -14.36 24.65
C HIS A 24 -14.82 -14.88 24.16
N ASN A 25 -13.81 -14.02 24.03
CA ASN A 25 -12.50 -14.39 23.49
C ASN A 25 -11.40 -13.46 24.06
N THR A 26 -10.21 -14.00 24.36
CA THR A 26 -9.06 -13.23 24.87
C THR A 26 -8.54 -12.16 23.92
N ASP A 27 -8.85 -12.30 22.62
CA ASP A 27 -8.49 -11.34 21.57
C ASP A 27 -9.56 -10.24 21.36
N SER A 28 -10.64 -10.21 22.14
CA SER A 28 -11.72 -9.20 22.06
C SER A 28 -11.43 -8.02 22.99
N TYR A 29 -11.43 -6.79 22.44
CA TYR A 29 -11.12 -5.55 23.18
C TYR A 29 -12.26 -4.53 23.08
N PRO A 30 -13.46 -4.83 23.63
CA PRO A 30 -14.65 -3.99 23.47
C PRO A 30 -14.51 -2.56 24.04
N GLU A 31 -13.61 -2.33 25.00
CA GLU A 31 -13.30 -0.98 25.54
C GLU A 31 -12.49 -0.12 24.55
N TYR A 32 -11.86 -0.74 23.55
CA TYR A 32 -10.99 -0.07 22.57
C TYR A 32 -11.49 -0.18 21.12
N ASN A 33 -12.45 -1.06 20.85
CA ASN A 33 -12.90 -1.45 19.53
C ASN A 33 -14.42 -1.66 19.49
N VAL A 34 -15.16 -0.74 18.87
CA VAL A 34 -16.63 -0.82 18.73
C VAL A 34 -17.05 -2.07 17.93
N ILE A 35 -16.22 -2.58 17.02
CA ILE A 35 -16.54 -3.83 16.30
C ILE A 35 -16.50 -5.03 17.25
N ASP A 36 -15.60 -5.05 18.25
CA ASP A 36 -15.57 -6.15 19.24
C ASP A 36 -16.80 -6.13 20.17
N VAL A 37 -17.37 -4.96 20.48
CA VAL A 37 -18.68 -4.86 21.15
C VAL A 37 -19.75 -5.59 20.33
N VAL A 38 -19.81 -5.32 19.01
CA VAL A 38 -20.80 -5.96 18.11
C VAL A 38 -20.49 -7.45 17.91
N ARG A 39 -19.21 -7.86 17.82
CA ARG A 39 -18.83 -9.29 17.79
C ARG A 39 -19.32 -10.01 19.03
N ASN A 40 -19.10 -9.44 20.21
CA ASN A 40 -19.53 -10.03 21.48
C ASN A 40 -21.07 -10.15 21.54
N TYR A 41 -21.81 -9.14 21.05
CA TYR A 41 -23.26 -9.23 20.89
C TYR A 41 -23.67 -10.38 19.96
N ILE A 42 -23.06 -10.45 18.76
CA ILE A 42 -23.36 -11.49 17.77
C ILE A 42 -23.06 -12.88 18.31
N CYS A 43 -21.94 -13.07 19.02
CA CYS A 43 -21.60 -14.35 19.64
C CYS A 43 -22.64 -14.75 20.69
N THR A 44 -23.08 -13.81 21.53
CA THR A 44 -24.09 -14.07 22.57
C THR A 44 -25.41 -14.55 21.97
N GLU A 45 -25.97 -13.79 21.02
CA GLU A 45 -27.27 -14.11 20.41
C GLU A 45 -27.19 -15.32 19.47
N LEU A 46 -26.12 -15.47 18.67
CA LEU A 46 -25.98 -16.64 17.82
C LEU A 46 -25.70 -17.91 18.63
N SER A 47 -25.02 -17.83 19.78
CA SER A 47 -24.86 -18.97 20.68
C SER A 47 -26.20 -19.39 21.27
N ARG A 48 -27.01 -18.43 21.73
CA ARG A 48 -28.38 -18.66 22.25
C ARG A 48 -29.27 -19.41 21.25
N ILE A 49 -29.17 -19.09 19.96
CA ILE A 49 -30.02 -19.66 18.89
C ILE A 49 -29.44 -20.99 18.36
N SER A 50 -28.14 -21.04 18.08
CA SER A 50 -27.50 -22.19 17.42
C SER A 50 -27.01 -23.28 18.38
N THR A 51 -26.96 -23.00 19.69
CA THR A 51 -26.30 -23.81 20.74
C THR A 51 -24.79 -24.04 20.53
N VAL A 52 -24.16 -23.33 19.59
CA VAL A 52 -22.70 -23.34 19.40
C VAL A 52 -22.03 -22.46 20.46
N ASP A 53 -20.87 -22.88 20.94
CA ASP A 53 -20.05 -22.09 21.87
C ASP A 53 -19.65 -20.72 21.29
N SER A 54 -19.76 -19.67 22.11
CA SER A 54 -19.50 -18.28 21.71
C SER A 54 -18.07 -18.04 21.20
N ALA A 55 -17.06 -18.73 21.72
CA ALA A 55 -15.68 -18.57 21.25
C ALA A 55 -15.48 -19.20 19.86
N ILE A 56 -16.16 -20.32 19.56
CA ILE A 56 -16.19 -20.90 18.21
C ILE A 56 -16.86 -19.94 17.21
N ILE A 57 -17.94 -19.26 17.63
CA ILE A 57 -18.59 -18.23 16.80
C ILE A 57 -17.66 -17.03 16.59
N PHE A 58 -16.96 -16.58 17.63
CA PHE A 58 -16.02 -15.46 17.56
C PHE A 58 -14.89 -15.70 16.54
N GLU A 59 -14.30 -16.91 16.54
CA GLU A 59 -13.28 -17.32 15.55
C GLU A 59 -13.84 -17.54 14.13
N ALA A 60 -15.16 -17.74 13.99
CA ALA A 60 -15.82 -17.90 12.69
C ALA A 60 -16.20 -16.57 12.03
N LEU A 61 -16.44 -15.52 12.82
CA LEU A 61 -16.75 -14.16 12.37
C LEU A 61 -15.60 -13.57 11.55
N ASP A 62 -15.90 -13.12 10.35
CA ASP A 62 -14.96 -12.47 9.43
C ASP A 62 -15.48 -11.09 9.00
N ALA A 63 -14.61 -10.24 8.47
CA ALA A 63 -15.02 -9.02 7.79
C ALA A 63 -15.29 -9.34 6.30
N PRO A 64 -16.44 -8.94 5.72
CA PRO A 64 -16.68 -9.15 4.29
C PRO A 64 -15.75 -8.29 3.44
N ASN A 65 -15.54 -8.70 2.18
CA ASN A 65 -14.70 -7.96 1.23
C ASN A 65 -15.26 -6.57 0.86
N THR A 66 -16.57 -6.39 1.00
CA THR A 66 -17.32 -5.22 0.51
C THR A 66 -18.52 -4.96 1.43
N LEU A 67 -18.87 -3.67 1.63
CA LEU A 67 -19.86 -3.22 2.62
C LEU A 67 -21.33 -3.59 2.27
N ASP A 68 -21.61 -4.02 1.05
CA ASP A 68 -22.92 -4.55 0.62
C ASP A 68 -23.23 -5.93 1.24
N LYS A 69 -22.22 -6.62 1.76
CA LYS A 69 -22.34 -7.94 2.42
C LYS A 69 -22.34 -7.87 3.94
N GLY A 70 -22.60 -6.68 4.49
CA GLY A 70 -22.60 -6.40 5.92
C GLY A 70 -21.28 -5.79 6.42
N ASP A 71 -21.13 -5.79 7.73
CA ASP A 71 -19.93 -5.37 8.46
C ASP A 71 -19.20 -6.56 9.08
N LEU A 72 -19.95 -7.62 9.41
CA LEU A 72 -19.45 -8.91 9.86
C LEU A 72 -20.22 -10.03 9.16
N ILE A 73 -19.56 -11.16 8.93
CA ILE A 73 -20.14 -12.34 8.28
C ILE A 73 -19.72 -13.64 8.98
N VAL A 74 -20.65 -14.57 9.18
CA VAL A 74 -20.36 -15.94 9.66
C VAL A 74 -20.62 -16.93 8.53
N PRO A 75 -19.61 -17.65 8.04
CA PRO A 75 -19.80 -18.85 7.23
C PRO A 75 -20.27 -19.98 8.15
N VAL A 76 -21.53 -20.42 8.03
CA VAL A 76 -22.08 -21.53 8.85
C VAL A 76 -21.21 -22.80 8.83
N PRO A 77 -20.57 -23.20 7.70
CA PRO A 77 -19.63 -24.32 7.69
C PRO A 77 -18.41 -24.19 8.63
N ARG A 78 -17.98 -22.96 8.99
CA ARG A 78 -16.88 -22.76 9.95
C ARG A 78 -17.25 -23.18 11.38
N LEU A 79 -18.55 -23.29 11.71
CA LEU A 79 -19.03 -23.73 13.02
C LEU A 79 -18.93 -25.26 13.22
N ARG A 80 -18.54 -26.03 12.18
CA ARG A 80 -18.22 -27.48 12.22
C ARG A 80 -19.33 -28.41 12.74
N LEU A 81 -20.58 -27.96 12.71
CA LEU A 81 -21.75 -28.78 13.05
C LEU A 81 -21.94 -29.94 12.04
N LYS A 82 -22.24 -31.13 12.56
CA LYS A 82 -22.45 -32.34 11.76
C LYS A 82 -23.94 -32.51 11.43
N GLY A 83 -24.23 -33.01 10.23
CA GLY A 83 -25.59 -33.39 9.83
C GLY A 83 -26.55 -32.23 9.54
N ILE A 84 -26.08 -30.97 9.51
CA ILE A 84 -26.89 -29.81 9.17
C ILE A 84 -26.76 -29.44 7.68
N ASN A 85 -27.80 -28.85 7.09
CA ASN A 85 -27.68 -28.08 5.85
C ASN A 85 -27.28 -26.63 6.18
N PRO A 86 -26.08 -26.15 5.79
CA PRO A 86 -25.62 -24.81 6.15
C PRO A 86 -26.46 -23.67 5.58
N LYS A 87 -27.18 -23.88 4.45
CA LYS A 87 -28.04 -22.85 3.85
C LYS A 87 -29.34 -22.67 4.63
N GLU A 88 -29.98 -23.79 4.98
CA GLU A 88 -31.21 -23.79 5.79
C GLU A 88 -30.93 -23.20 7.17
N LYS A 89 -29.83 -23.62 7.84
CA LYS A 89 -29.44 -23.05 9.14
C LYS A 89 -29.04 -21.57 9.08
N ALA A 90 -28.40 -21.12 7.99
CA ALA A 90 -28.17 -19.68 7.81
C ALA A 90 -29.49 -18.90 7.76
N GLN A 91 -30.50 -19.41 7.04
CA GLN A 91 -31.80 -18.77 6.90
C GLN A 91 -32.62 -18.81 8.19
N GLU A 92 -32.69 -19.96 8.87
CA GLU A 92 -33.34 -20.15 10.17
C GLU A 92 -32.77 -19.16 11.20
N TRP A 93 -31.45 -19.19 11.45
CA TRP A 93 -30.84 -18.37 12.48
C TRP A 93 -30.87 -16.88 12.15
N ALA A 94 -30.81 -16.49 10.87
CA ALA A 94 -30.96 -15.10 10.48
C ALA A 94 -32.39 -14.56 10.71
N GLN A 95 -33.42 -15.40 10.64
CA GLN A 95 -34.80 -15.03 10.92
C GLN A 95 -35.09 -14.96 12.43
N GLU A 96 -34.49 -15.84 13.23
CA GLU A 96 -34.61 -15.84 14.70
C GLU A 96 -33.69 -14.83 15.40
N PHE A 97 -32.79 -14.17 14.66
CA PHE A 97 -31.78 -13.29 15.23
C PHE A 97 -32.37 -11.99 15.79
N ASN A 98 -32.21 -11.75 17.10
CA ASN A 98 -32.52 -10.46 17.69
C ASN A 98 -31.39 -9.46 17.42
N GLY A 99 -31.61 -8.49 16.54
CA GLY A 99 -30.62 -7.45 16.22
C GLY A 99 -30.42 -6.38 17.30
N GLY A 100 -31.36 -6.26 18.26
CA GLY A 100 -31.37 -5.21 19.28
C GLY A 100 -31.28 -3.81 18.67
N LYS A 101 -30.55 -2.88 19.33
CA LYS A 101 -30.14 -1.62 18.70
C LYS A 101 -28.77 -1.70 18.01
N PHE A 102 -28.06 -2.84 18.14
CA PHE A 102 -26.70 -3.01 17.62
C PHE A 102 -26.67 -3.18 16.11
N LEU A 103 -27.66 -3.88 15.56
CA LEU A 103 -27.75 -4.23 14.14
C LEU A 103 -28.96 -3.58 13.47
N LYS A 104 -28.76 -3.03 12.27
CA LYS A 104 -29.83 -2.56 11.38
C LYS A 104 -30.51 -3.73 10.67
N GLN A 105 -29.75 -4.77 10.33
CA GLN A 105 -30.25 -5.92 9.57
C GLN A 105 -29.37 -7.16 9.80
N VAL A 106 -30.01 -8.32 9.82
CA VAL A 106 -29.36 -9.63 9.67
C VAL A 106 -29.95 -10.31 8.44
N LYS A 107 -29.10 -10.95 7.62
CA LYS A 107 -29.51 -11.54 6.34
C LYS A 107 -28.76 -12.84 6.09
N ALA A 108 -29.48 -13.87 5.66
CA ALA A 108 -28.87 -15.07 5.11
C ALA A 108 -28.55 -14.88 3.61
N ASP A 109 -27.39 -15.39 3.19
CA ASP A 109 -26.96 -15.42 1.79
C ASP A 109 -26.22 -16.73 1.54
N GLY A 110 -26.88 -17.72 0.93
CA GLY A 110 -26.35 -19.07 0.80
C GLY A 110 -25.97 -19.66 2.17
N PRO A 111 -24.75 -20.19 2.36
CA PRO A 111 -24.29 -20.75 3.64
C PRO A 111 -23.71 -19.70 4.61
N PHE A 112 -24.02 -18.41 4.43
CA PHE A 112 -23.49 -17.31 5.23
C PHE A 112 -24.61 -16.53 5.94
N ILE A 113 -24.31 -15.99 7.12
CA ILE A 113 -25.12 -14.99 7.82
C ILE A 113 -24.36 -13.67 7.80
N GLN A 114 -24.98 -12.63 7.25
CA GLN A 114 -24.46 -11.26 7.10
C GLN A 114 -25.09 -10.37 8.17
N PHE A 115 -24.27 -9.62 8.90
CA PHE A 115 -24.69 -8.71 9.97
C PHE A 115 -24.35 -7.26 9.58
N PHE A 116 -25.37 -6.40 9.53
CA PHE A 116 -25.25 -4.98 9.20
C PHE A 116 -25.43 -4.18 10.49
N MET A 117 -24.41 -3.44 10.89
CA MET A 117 -24.42 -2.59 12.09
C MET A 117 -25.41 -1.44 11.96
N ASN A 118 -25.95 -0.97 13.08
CA ASN A 118 -26.78 0.23 13.13
C ASN A 118 -25.90 1.49 12.97
N PRO A 119 -26.04 2.29 11.90
CA PRO A 119 -25.23 3.49 11.70
C PRO A 119 -25.42 4.53 12.80
N ASN A 120 -26.61 4.65 13.39
CA ASN A 120 -26.86 5.61 14.48
C ASN A 120 -26.07 5.25 15.74
N MET A 121 -26.01 3.96 16.09
CA MET A 121 -25.13 3.47 17.15
C MET A 121 -23.66 3.77 16.81
N LEU A 122 -23.22 3.50 15.57
CA LEU A 122 -21.84 3.77 15.16
C LEU A 122 -21.49 5.26 15.21
N TYR A 123 -22.38 6.18 14.80
CA TYR A 123 -22.12 7.62 14.93
C TYR A 123 -21.90 7.99 16.40
N ASN A 124 -22.81 7.60 17.31
CA ASN A 124 -22.71 7.91 18.73
C ASN A 124 -21.46 7.33 19.41
N LEU A 125 -21.09 6.08 19.09
CA LEU A 125 -19.94 5.42 19.72
C LEU A 125 -18.62 5.86 19.07
N VAL A 126 -18.49 5.75 17.75
CA VAL A 126 -17.20 5.91 17.04
C VAL A 126 -16.78 7.37 16.93
N ILE A 127 -17.69 8.31 16.65
CA ILE A 127 -17.32 9.74 16.58
C ILE A 127 -16.84 10.23 17.95
N ASN A 128 -17.58 9.89 19.01
CA ASN A 128 -17.21 10.27 20.38
C ASN A 128 -15.88 9.63 20.81
N ASP A 129 -15.66 8.34 20.50
CA ASP A 129 -14.41 7.64 20.80
C ASP A 129 -13.21 8.25 20.03
N VAL A 130 -13.36 8.52 18.73
CA VAL A 130 -12.33 9.15 17.90
C VAL A 130 -12.01 10.57 18.38
N LEU A 131 -13.02 11.40 18.69
CA LEU A 131 -12.80 12.79 19.11
C LEU A 131 -12.25 12.89 20.54
N LYS A 132 -12.58 11.96 21.45
CA LYS A 132 -12.01 11.87 22.81
C LYS A 132 -10.58 11.31 22.80
N ARG A 133 -10.34 10.16 22.14
CA ARG A 133 -9.01 9.49 22.13
C ARG A 133 -8.02 10.14 21.17
N LYS A 134 -8.49 10.81 20.13
CA LYS A 134 -7.69 11.46 19.08
C LYS A 134 -6.62 10.51 18.55
N THR A 135 -5.35 10.80 18.79
CA THR A 135 -4.16 10.00 18.42
C THR A 135 -4.12 8.57 19.00
N GLU A 136 -4.86 8.30 20.07
CA GLU A 136 -4.96 6.98 20.69
C GLU A 136 -6.16 6.16 20.15
N TYR A 137 -6.94 6.67 19.18
CA TYR A 137 -7.92 5.84 18.48
C TYR A 137 -7.21 4.82 17.57
N GLY A 138 -7.63 3.56 17.60
CA GLY A 138 -6.90 2.43 17.00
C GLY A 138 -5.88 1.77 17.94
N TYR A 139 -5.52 2.41 19.07
CA TYR A 139 -4.66 1.79 20.08
C TYR A 139 -5.29 0.51 20.62
N LEU A 140 -4.51 -0.56 20.70
CA LEU A 140 -4.88 -1.82 21.33
C LEU A 140 -3.81 -2.24 22.34
N PRO A 141 -4.16 -2.69 23.56
CA PRO A 141 -3.21 -2.97 24.65
C PRO A 141 -2.45 -4.32 24.52
N LEU A 142 -2.08 -4.74 23.31
CA LEU A 142 -1.55 -6.09 23.00
C LEU A 142 -0.12 -6.33 23.52
N GLY A 143 0.64 -5.25 23.69
CA GLY A 143 2.06 -5.21 24.02
C GLY A 143 2.42 -4.76 25.42
N ILE A 144 1.44 -4.51 26.31
CA ILE A 144 1.72 -3.96 27.64
C ILE A 144 2.72 -4.85 28.39
N GLY A 145 3.80 -4.25 28.86
CA GLY A 145 4.88 -4.94 29.58
C GLY A 145 5.84 -5.76 28.70
N LYS A 146 5.68 -5.75 27.37
CA LYS A 146 6.52 -6.49 26.41
C LYS A 146 7.46 -5.57 25.64
N LYS A 147 8.64 -6.08 25.30
CA LYS A 147 9.66 -5.34 24.54
C LYS A 147 9.91 -5.89 23.14
N ALA A 148 9.82 -5.04 22.12
CA ALA A 148 10.18 -5.37 20.74
C ALA A 148 11.44 -4.62 20.32
N ILE A 149 12.38 -5.30 19.69
CA ILE A 149 13.48 -4.67 18.92
C ILE A 149 13.10 -4.73 17.45
N VAL A 150 13.26 -3.63 16.73
CA VAL A 150 13.16 -3.60 15.26
C VAL A 150 14.52 -3.17 14.71
N GLU A 151 15.21 -4.09 14.05
CA GLU A 151 16.41 -3.78 13.27
C GLU A 151 16.03 -3.54 11.81
N PHE A 152 16.44 -2.39 11.27
CA PHE A 152 16.10 -2.00 9.91
C PHE A 152 17.08 -0.98 9.33
N SER A 153 16.96 -0.80 8.02
CA SER A 153 17.88 -0.11 7.12
C SER A 153 19.27 -0.75 7.00
N SER A 154 20.02 -0.82 8.11
CA SER A 154 21.31 -1.51 8.24
C SER A 154 22.25 -1.36 7.01
N PRO A 155 22.50 -0.14 6.47
CA PRO A 155 23.31 0.05 5.28
C PRO A 155 24.80 -0.23 5.53
N ASN A 156 25.54 -0.45 4.45
CA ASN A 156 27.01 -0.42 4.49
C ASN A 156 27.49 1.03 4.41
N ILE A 157 28.24 1.52 5.40
CA ILE A 157 28.63 2.95 5.49
C ILE A 157 29.48 3.43 4.31
N ALA A 158 30.20 2.52 3.64
CA ALA A 158 31.03 2.80 2.48
C ALA A 158 30.25 2.93 1.15
N LYS A 159 28.91 3.01 1.18
CA LYS A 159 28.06 3.10 -0.03
C LYS A 159 26.96 4.15 0.14
N PRO A 160 26.71 5.00 -0.88
CA PRO A 160 25.61 5.94 -0.86
C PRO A 160 24.25 5.26 -0.76
N PHE A 161 23.32 6.00 -0.18
CA PHE A 161 21.99 5.54 0.12
C PHE A 161 21.09 5.61 -1.13
N HIS A 162 21.05 4.54 -1.93
CA HIS A 162 20.15 4.42 -3.09
C HIS A 162 18.75 3.91 -2.71
N ALA A 163 17.78 4.01 -3.63
CA ALA A 163 16.36 3.66 -3.41
C ALA A 163 16.09 2.22 -2.91
N GLY A 164 17.08 1.32 -2.97
CA GLY A 164 16.96 -0.04 -2.41
C GLY A 164 16.96 -0.02 -0.87
N HIS A 165 17.71 0.90 -0.25
CA HIS A 165 17.75 1.06 1.20
C HIS A 165 16.47 1.70 1.75
N LEU A 166 15.75 2.47 0.92
CA LEU A 166 14.46 3.08 1.29
C LEU A 166 13.49 2.02 1.82
N ARG A 167 13.37 0.87 1.16
CA ARG A 167 12.41 -0.19 1.51
C ARG A 167 12.54 -0.65 2.96
N SER A 168 13.70 -1.15 3.35
CA SER A 168 13.96 -1.57 4.74
C SER A 168 13.73 -0.41 5.72
N THR A 169 14.20 0.77 5.36
CA THR A 169 14.09 2.00 6.16
C THR A 169 12.64 2.33 6.50
N ILE A 170 11.74 2.40 5.51
CA ILE A 170 10.34 2.80 5.73
C ILE A 170 9.48 1.65 6.27
N ILE A 171 9.76 0.39 5.89
CA ILE A 171 9.06 -0.78 6.43
C ILE A 171 9.38 -0.93 7.93
N GLY A 172 10.65 -0.84 8.33
CA GLY A 172 11.03 -0.93 9.74
C GLY A 172 10.55 0.25 10.58
N GLY A 173 10.55 1.46 10.01
CA GLY A 173 9.89 2.63 10.61
C GLY A 173 8.41 2.37 10.86
N PHE A 174 7.66 1.89 9.85
CA PHE A 174 6.26 1.52 9.98
C PHE A 174 6.03 0.47 11.08
N LEU A 175 6.80 -0.62 11.10
CA LEU A 175 6.65 -1.68 12.09
C LEU A 175 6.94 -1.19 13.51
N ALA A 176 8.00 -0.40 13.70
CA ALA A 176 8.31 0.16 15.02
C ALA A 176 7.13 0.99 15.57
N ASN A 177 6.52 1.82 14.72
CA ASN A 177 5.44 2.71 15.11
C ASN A 177 4.12 1.95 15.33
N LEU A 178 3.87 0.90 14.53
CA LEU A 178 2.76 -0.03 14.71
C LEU A 178 2.82 -0.80 16.04
N TYR A 179 4.02 -1.25 16.45
CA TYR A 179 4.20 -1.94 17.73
C TYR A 179 4.08 -0.99 18.93
N GLU A 180 4.57 0.25 18.85
CA GLU A 180 4.32 1.28 19.87
C GLU A 180 2.80 1.59 20.01
N HIS A 181 2.08 1.65 18.89
CA HIS A 181 0.61 1.82 18.86
C HIS A 181 -0.14 0.59 19.40
N ALA A 182 0.50 -0.58 19.39
CA ALA A 182 0.01 -1.79 20.06
C ALA A 182 0.46 -1.91 21.53
N GLY A 183 1.09 -0.87 22.10
CA GLY A 183 1.46 -0.81 23.52
C GLY A 183 2.80 -1.47 23.89
N TRP A 184 3.61 -1.87 22.91
CA TRP A 184 4.96 -2.42 23.16
C TRP A 184 5.96 -1.31 23.48
N GLU A 185 6.96 -1.61 24.31
CA GLU A 185 8.21 -0.84 24.33
C GLU A 185 9.02 -1.22 23.08
N VAL A 186 9.43 -0.23 22.27
CA VAL A 186 10.14 -0.47 21.01
C VAL A 186 11.54 0.14 21.02
N VAL A 187 12.54 -0.66 20.66
CA VAL A 187 13.92 -0.21 20.43
C VAL A 187 14.23 -0.28 18.93
N ARG A 188 14.48 0.87 18.31
CA ARG A 188 14.88 0.97 16.89
C ARG A 188 16.40 0.89 16.76
N ILE A 189 16.89 -0.17 16.12
CA ILE A 189 18.33 -0.39 15.92
C ILE A 189 18.68 -0.25 14.43
N ASN A 190 19.73 0.51 14.15
CA ASN A 190 20.41 0.50 12.85
C ASN A 190 21.70 -0.31 13.01
N TYR A 191 21.84 -1.47 12.34
CA TYR A 191 23.02 -2.33 12.46
C TYR A 191 23.92 -2.09 11.25
N LEU A 192 24.79 -1.10 11.36
CA LEU A 192 25.59 -0.61 10.23
C LEU A 192 26.63 -1.65 9.78
N GLY A 193 26.69 -1.90 8.47
CA GLY A 193 27.78 -2.65 7.82
C GLY A 193 29.04 -1.79 7.78
N ASP A 194 29.75 -1.76 8.90
CA ASP A 194 30.86 -0.84 9.19
C ASP A 194 32.20 -1.56 9.44
N TRP A 195 32.22 -2.89 9.32
CA TRP A 195 33.38 -3.72 9.58
C TRP A 195 33.68 -4.62 8.38
N GLY A 196 34.92 -4.61 7.91
CA GLY A 196 35.35 -5.49 6.82
C GLY A 196 36.33 -4.85 5.85
N LYS A 197 36.80 -5.66 4.90
CA LYS A 197 37.73 -5.26 3.85
C LYS A 197 37.28 -4.04 3.02
N GLN A 198 35.96 -3.80 2.88
CA GLN A 198 35.45 -2.60 2.21
C GLN A 198 35.92 -1.31 2.91
N PHE A 199 36.04 -1.34 4.25
CA PHE A 199 36.56 -0.22 5.02
C PHE A 199 38.07 -0.05 4.85
N GLY A 200 38.84 -1.14 4.91
CA GLY A 200 40.29 -1.07 4.65
C GLY A 200 40.63 -0.57 3.24
N LEU A 201 39.76 -0.85 2.26
CA LEU A 201 39.86 -0.29 0.92
C LEU A 201 39.54 1.22 0.88
N LEU A 202 38.55 1.67 1.65
CA LEU A 202 38.20 3.09 1.77
C LEU A 202 39.32 3.90 2.44
N ALA A 203 39.97 3.35 3.48
CA ALA A 203 41.11 3.98 4.14
C ALA A 203 42.32 4.15 3.20
N VAL A 204 42.76 3.06 2.55
CA VAL A 204 43.84 3.11 1.53
C VAL A 204 43.48 4.03 0.36
N GLY A 205 42.19 4.08 0.00
CA GLY A 205 41.68 5.02 -1.00
C GLY A 205 41.77 6.48 -0.54
N PHE A 206 41.50 6.76 0.74
CA PHE A 206 41.57 8.12 1.29
C PHE A 206 43.01 8.62 1.39
N ASP A 207 43.98 7.76 1.70
CA ASP A 207 45.40 8.14 1.63
C ASP A 207 45.84 8.53 0.21
N ARG A 208 45.23 7.93 -0.83
CA ARG A 208 45.58 8.15 -2.25
C ARG A 208 44.76 9.27 -2.92
N TYR A 209 43.50 9.44 -2.55
CA TYR A 209 42.51 10.30 -3.22
C TYR A 209 41.69 11.18 -2.28
N GLY A 210 41.97 11.12 -0.98
CA GLY A 210 41.28 11.89 0.04
C GLY A 210 41.57 13.38 -0.04
N SER A 211 40.75 14.14 0.65
CA SER A 211 40.84 15.59 0.78
C SER A 211 40.10 15.95 2.05
N GLU A 212 40.80 16.55 2.99
CA GLU A 212 40.23 16.95 4.28
C GLU A 212 39.16 18.04 4.12
N GLU A 213 39.36 18.95 3.16
CA GLU A 213 38.40 19.99 2.80
C GLU A 213 37.10 19.40 2.25
N LYS A 214 37.18 18.50 1.26
CA LYS A 214 35.99 17.83 0.71
C LYS A 214 35.28 16.97 1.74
N LEU A 215 36.04 16.25 2.57
CA LEU A 215 35.49 15.41 3.65
C LEU A 215 34.72 16.26 4.68
N ALA A 216 35.16 17.48 4.98
CA ALA A 216 34.46 18.39 5.88
C ALA A 216 33.17 18.99 5.26
N GLN A 217 33.13 19.20 3.95
CA GLN A 217 31.96 19.73 3.25
C GLN A 217 30.86 18.66 3.05
N ASP A 218 31.23 17.51 2.47
CA ASP A 218 30.30 16.40 2.21
C ASP A 218 30.99 15.04 2.41
N PRO A 219 30.97 14.50 3.66
CA PRO A 219 31.62 13.25 3.98
C PRO A 219 31.16 12.07 3.11
N ILE A 220 29.86 11.92 2.85
CA ILE A 220 29.32 10.73 2.17
C ILE A 220 29.71 10.76 0.68
N ASN A 221 29.50 11.89 0.00
CA ASN A 221 29.81 11.97 -1.43
C ASN A 221 31.32 11.91 -1.69
N HIS A 222 32.16 12.55 -0.85
CA HIS A 222 33.61 12.46 -1.01
C HIS A 222 34.16 11.07 -0.70
N LEU A 223 33.69 10.40 0.38
CA LEU A 223 34.07 9.00 0.64
C LEU A 223 33.60 8.07 -0.48
N PHE A 224 32.48 8.36 -1.15
CA PHE A 224 32.04 7.62 -2.33
C PHE A 224 32.92 7.89 -3.57
N GLU A 225 33.30 9.14 -3.86
CA GLU A 225 34.29 9.45 -4.91
C GLU A 225 35.57 8.64 -4.72
N VAL A 226 36.08 8.64 -3.48
CA VAL A 226 37.27 7.87 -3.08
C VAL A 226 37.04 6.38 -3.28
N TYR A 227 35.92 5.84 -2.80
CA TYR A 227 35.56 4.42 -2.96
C TYR A 227 35.49 4.00 -4.44
N VAL A 228 34.90 4.82 -5.32
CA VAL A 228 34.80 4.51 -6.75
C VAL A 228 36.18 4.49 -7.40
N LYS A 229 37.04 5.49 -7.12
CA LYS A 229 38.42 5.55 -7.64
C LYS A 229 39.24 4.32 -7.21
N ILE A 230 39.29 4.02 -5.91
CA ILE A 230 40.11 2.92 -5.41
C ILE A 230 39.60 1.52 -5.82
N ASN A 231 38.29 1.37 -6.07
CA ASN A 231 37.74 0.13 -6.67
C ASN A 231 38.12 -0.01 -8.15
N LYS A 232 38.27 1.11 -8.88
CA LYS A 232 38.79 1.08 -10.24
C LYS A 232 40.24 0.60 -10.24
N ASP A 233 41.10 1.15 -9.37
CA ASP A 233 42.49 0.68 -9.22
C ASP A 233 42.57 -0.82 -8.97
N VAL A 234 41.79 -1.37 -8.03
CA VAL A 234 41.75 -2.83 -7.76
C VAL A 234 41.22 -3.63 -8.96
N THR A 235 40.40 -3.03 -9.83
CA THR A 235 39.91 -3.67 -11.05
C THR A 235 40.98 -3.68 -12.14
N ASP A 236 41.66 -2.55 -12.34
CA ASP A 236 42.69 -2.35 -13.36
C ASP A 236 44.01 -3.09 -12.99
N GLU A 237 44.36 -3.15 -11.70
CA GLU A 237 45.52 -3.89 -11.17
C GLU A 237 45.26 -5.41 -10.97
N GLY A 238 44.01 -5.86 -10.96
CA GLY A 238 43.63 -7.28 -10.86
C GLY A 238 43.54 -7.87 -9.44
N LYS A 239 43.21 -9.19 -9.36
CA LYS A 239 42.83 -9.86 -8.09
C LYS A 239 43.94 -9.95 -7.04
N GLU A 240 45.21 -9.91 -7.42
CA GLU A 240 46.35 -9.98 -6.46
C GLU A 240 47.05 -8.63 -6.27
N SER A 241 46.34 -7.53 -6.53
CA SER A 241 46.99 -6.23 -6.54
C SER A 241 47.56 -5.76 -5.21
N ALA A 242 48.56 -4.87 -5.29
CA ALA A 242 49.14 -4.19 -4.13
C ALA A 242 48.07 -3.43 -3.34
N THR A 243 47.15 -2.73 -4.02
CA THR A 243 46.04 -2.01 -3.39
C THR A 243 45.08 -2.98 -2.66
N ASN A 244 44.78 -4.13 -3.26
CA ASN A 244 43.95 -5.16 -2.65
C ASN A 244 44.59 -5.78 -1.39
N ASN A 245 45.90 -5.99 -1.41
CA ASN A 245 46.65 -6.51 -0.28
C ASN A 245 46.83 -5.46 0.83
N ALA A 246 47.06 -4.18 0.49
CA ALA A 246 47.07 -3.08 1.45
C ALA A 246 45.70 -2.95 2.17
N ALA A 247 44.58 -3.04 1.44
CA ALA A 247 43.25 -3.01 2.02
C ALA A 247 42.98 -4.18 3.01
N ARG A 248 43.53 -5.37 2.73
CA ARG A 248 43.50 -6.52 3.66
C ARG A 248 44.37 -6.29 4.89
N ALA A 249 45.57 -5.73 4.71
CA ALA A 249 46.47 -5.42 5.81
C ALA A 249 45.89 -4.35 6.75
N PHE A 250 45.28 -3.29 6.20
CA PHE A 250 44.57 -2.28 7.00
C PHE A 250 43.39 -2.88 7.77
N PHE A 251 42.57 -3.73 7.13
CA PHE A 251 41.49 -4.42 7.83
C PHE A 251 42.02 -5.30 8.97
N ARG A 252 43.11 -6.04 8.76
CA ARG A 252 43.74 -6.86 9.80
C ARG A 252 44.24 -6.01 10.98
N LYS A 253 44.87 -4.85 10.72
CA LYS A 253 45.26 -3.89 11.77
C LYS A 253 44.08 -3.46 12.65
N MET A 254 42.94 -3.13 12.04
CA MET A 254 41.73 -2.79 12.79
C MET A 254 41.21 -3.97 13.63
N GLU A 255 41.28 -5.20 13.11
CA GLU A 255 40.93 -6.39 13.89
C GLU A 255 41.93 -6.62 15.04
N ASP A 256 43.22 -6.39 14.84
CA ASP A 256 44.27 -6.57 15.86
C ASP A 256 44.29 -5.43 16.91
N GLY A 257 43.53 -4.35 16.70
CA GLY A 257 43.34 -3.27 17.67
C GLY A 257 44.25 -2.05 17.48
N ASP A 258 44.84 -1.87 16.30
CA ASP A 258 45.73 -0.76 15.93
C ASP A 258 45.01 0.60 16.09
N GLU A 259 45.51 1.44 17.01
CA GLU A 259 44.84 2.68 17.42
C GLU A 259 44.66 3.68 16.26
N ASP A 260 45.67 3.83 15.38
CA ASP A 260 45.61 4.74 14.24
C ASP A 260 44.57 4.27 13.20
N SER A 261 44.57 2.97 12.87
CA SER A 261 43.58 2.40 11.95
C SER A 261 42.16 2.51 12.52
N LEU A 262 41.99 2.27 13.83
CA LEU A 262 40.71 2.44 14.53
C LEU A 262 40.27 3.91 14.63
N LYS A 263 41.20 4.86 14.71
CA LYS A 263 40.90 6.31 14.74
C LYS A 263 40.36 6.80 13.40
N ILE A 264 40.97 6.36 12.29
CA ILE A 264 40.46 6.61 10.92
C ILE A 264 39.08 5.96 10.77
N TRP A 265 38.93 4.72 11.23
CA TRP A 265 37.65 4.00 11.19
C TRP A 265 36.52 4.71 11.93
N LYS A 266 36.76 5.05 13.20
CA LYS A 266 35.79 5.76 14.04
C LYS A 266 35.40 7.09 13.39
N ARG A 267 36.37 7.85 12.85
CA ARG A 267 36.11 9.12 12.18
C ARG A 267 35.13 8.99 11.01
N PHE A 268 35.36 8.03 10.10
CA PHE A 268 34.46 7.86 8.95
C PHE A 268 33.09 7.32 9.40
N ARG A 269 33.04 6.42 10.38
CA ARG A 269 31.78 5.93 10.98
C ARG A 269 30.95 7.08 11.57
N ASP A 270 31.55 7.90 12.42
CA ASP A 270 30.87 8.99 13.12
C ASP A 270 30.32 10.02 12.11
N LEU A 271 31.14 10.44 11.13
CA LEU A 271 30.72 11.33 10.04
C LEU A 271 29.58 10.77 9.17
N SER A 272 29.57 9.45 8.90
CA SER A 272 28.45 8.80 8.22
C SER A 272 27.18 8.79 9.08
N ILE A 273 27.30 8.54 10.39
CA ILE A 273 26.15 8.54 11.32
C ILE A 273 25.51 9.93 11.39
N ASP A 274 26.29 11.00 11.51
CA ASP A 274 25.77 12.38 11.57
C ASP A 274 24.93 12.72 10.33
N LYS A 275 25.42 12.40 9.13
CA LYS A 275 24.66 12.58 7.88
C LYS A 275 23.44 11.66 7.79
N TYR A 276 23.55 10.41 8.24
CA TYR A 276 22.42 9.48 8.27
C TYR A 276 21.30 9.96 9.21
N ILE A 277 21.63 10.60 10.34
CA ILE A 277 20.62 11.15 11.27
C ILE A 277 19.69 12.12 10.52
N ASP A 278 20.24 13.00 9.67
CA ASP A 278 19.45 13.95 8.88
C ASP A 278 18.59 13.24 7.81
N THR A 279 19.16 12.30 7.04
CA THR A 279 18.41 11.53 6.04
C THR A 279 17.26 10.75 6.66
N TYR A 280 17.48 10.09 7.80
CA TYR A 280 16.42 9.37 8.53
C TYR A 280 15.41 10.34 9.16
N ALA A 281 15.84 11.49 9.68
CA ALA A 281 14.94 12.50 10.25
C ALA A 281 13.99 13.10 9.19
N ARG A 282 14.45 13.27 7.94
CA ARG A 282 13.61 13.65 6.79
C ARG A 282 12.50 12.62 6.52
N LEU A 283 12.82 11.32 6.65
CA LEU A 283 11.85 10.22 6.64
C LEU A 283 11.10 10.01 7.97
N ASN A 284 11.27 10.92 8.93
CA ASN A 284 10.68 10.89 10.28
C ASN A 284 11.06 9.68 11.15
N ILE A 285 12.20 9.05 10.84
CA ILE A 285 12.78 7.96 11.60
C ILE A 285 13.85 8.52 12.54
N LYS A 286 13.80 8.09 13.81
CA LYS A 286 14.91 8.24 14.76
C LYS A 286 15.25 6.85 15.29
N TYR A 287 16.50 6.44 15.15
CA TYR A 287 17.01 5.25 15.83
C TYR A 287 17.30 5.57 17.30
N ASP A 288 17.10 4.56 18.15
CA ASP A 288 17.47 4.61 19.55
C ASP A 288 18.93 4.16 19.72
N VAL A 289 19.42 3.27 18.83
CA VAL A 289 20.83 2.82 18.79
C VAL A 289 21.35 2.69 17.36
N TYR A 290 22.49 3.32 17.07
CA TYR A 290 23.33 3.03 15.90
C TYR A 290 24.36 1.97 16.28
N SER A 291 23.99 0.70 16.10
CA SER A 291 24.88 -0.46 16.26
C SER A 291 25.78 -0.62 15.02
N GLY A 292 26.54 -1.71 14.95
CA GLY A 292 27.32 -2.09 13.78
C GLY A 292 28.04 -3.41 13.98
N GLU A 293 28.48 -4.01 12.87
CA GLU A 293 29.28 -5.22 12.88
C GLU A 293 30.54 -5.09 13.76
N SER A 294 31.14 -3.90 13.78
CA SER A 294 32.28 -3.52 14.62
C SER A 294 32.05 -3.70 16.12
N GLN A 295 30.80 -3.56 16.57
CA GLN A 295 30.44 -3.52 17.99
C GLN A 295 30.16 -4.91 18.58
N VAL A 296 30.40 -5.98 17.82
CA VAL A 296 30.23 -7.36 18.29
C VAL A 296 31.53 -7.83 18.96
N PRO A 297 31.55 -8.09 20.28
CA PRO A 297 32.77 -8.50 20.98
C PRO A 297 33.29 -9.84 20.44
N LYS A 298 34.60 -9.92 20.20
CA LYS A 298 35.28 -11.16 19.78
C LYS A 298 34.98 -12.35 20.72
N GLU A 299 34.85 -12.08 22.02
CA GLU A 299 34.54 -13.11 23.02
C GLU A 299 33.13 -13.71 22.85
N LEU A 300 32.13 -12.94 22.42
CA LEU A 300 30.81 -13.48 22.09
C LEU A 300 30.84 -14.32 20.80
N MET A 301 31.67 -13.96 19.84
CA MET A 301 31.87 -14.74 18.62
C MET A 301 32.60 -16.06 18.92
N LYS A 302 33.61 -16.06 19.80
CA LYS A 302 34.24 -17.28 20.33
C LYS A 302 33.25 -18.15 21.11
N LYS A 303 32.46 -17.56 22.01
CA LYS A 303 31.39 -18.23 22.78
C LYS A 303 30.38 -18.90 21.85
N ALA A 304 29.97 -18.25 20.77
CA ALA A 304 29.12 -18.85 19.74
C ALA A 304 29.79 -20.09 19.10
N THR A 305 31.04 -19.97 18.64
CA THR A 305 31.80 -21.10 18.08
C THR A 305 31.98 -22.25 19.06
N GLN A 306 32.21 -21.98 20.35
CA GLN A 306 32.30 -23.00 21.40
C GLN A 306 30.97 -23.73 21.57
N ILE A 307 29.84 -23.02 21.66
CA ILE A 307 28.51 -23.64 21.76
C ILE A 307 28.22 -24.51 20.52
N PHE A 308 28.62 -24.07 19.31
CA PHE A 308 28.50 -24.91 18.11
C PHE A 308 29.27 -26.24 18.22
N GLN A 309 30.42 -26.25 18.89
CA GLN A 309 31.21 -27.46 19.14
C GLN A 309 30.57 -28.35 20.21
N GLU A 310 30.15 -27.76 21.34
CA GLU A 310 29.47 -28.46 22.44
C GLU A 310 28.17 -29.14 22.00
N LYS A 311 27.41 -28.50 21.09
CA LYS A 311 26.19 -29.06 20.47
C LYS A 311 26.45 -30.02 19.32
N GLY A 312 27.71 -30.31 18.98
CA GLY A 312 28.06 -31.22 17.87
C GLY A 312 27.64 -30.74 16.48
N LEU A 313 27.43 -29.42 16.31
CA LEU A 313 26.98 -28.80 15.06
C LEU A 313 28.12 -28.59 14.05
N ILE A 314 29.37 -28.44 14.55
CA ILE A 314 30.55 -28.20 13.72
C ILE A 314 30.98 -29.46 12.97
N HIS A 315 31.15 -29.29 11.66
CA HIS A 315 31.85 -30.19 10.76
C HIS A 315 33.05 -29.45 10.13
N VAL A 316 34.23 -30.08 10.14
CA VAL A 316 35.43 -29.52 9.52
C VAL A 316 35.58 -30.08 8.10
N ASP A 317 35.66 -29.20 7.11
CA ASP A 317 35.96 -29.54 5.72
C ASP A 317 37.10 -28.65 5.21
N ARG A 318 38.17 -29.27 4.69
CA ARG A 318 39.40 -28.59 4.20
C ARG A 318 39.96 -27.54 5.17
N GLY A 319 39.88 -27.80 6.48
CA GLY A 319 40.36 -26.92 7.54
C GLY A 319 39.42 -25.76 7.92
N ALA A 320 38.32 -25.56 7.20
CA ALA A 320 37.29 -24.59 7.57
C ALA A 320 36.18 -25.25 8.41
N LYS A 321 35.48 -24.48 9.25
CA LYS A 321 34.37 -24.98 10.09
C LYS A 321 33.02 -24.60 9.49
N LEU A 322 32.16 -25.60 9.32
CA LEU A 322 30.82 -25.48 8.77
C LEU A 322 29.78 -26.05 9.74
N ILE A 323 28.53 -25.61 9.59
CA ILE A 323 27.36 -26.26 10.20
C ILE A 323 26.51 -26.86 9.07
N ASP A 324 26.15 -28.14 9.23
CA ASP A 324 25.28 -28.86 8.29
C ASP A 324 23.83 -28.86 8.80
N LEU A 325 23.06 -27.88 8.33
CA LEU A 325 21.67 -27.67 8.73
C LEU A 325 20.69 -28.59 7.97
N THR A 326 21.16 -29.38 7.00
CA THR A 326 20.30 -30.33 6.25
C THR A 326 19.64 -31.37 7.16
N ARG A 327 20.26 -31.66 8.31
CA ARG A 327 19.75 -32.54 9.38
C ARG A 327 18.45 -32.04 10.00
N PHE A 328 18.27 -30.72 10.07
CA PHE A 328 17.08 -30.08 10.65
C PHE A 328 16.10 -29.65 9.55
N ASN A 329 16.62 -29.11 8.44
CA ASN A 329 15.83 -28.73 7.28
C ASN A 329 16.68 -28.79 6.01
N LYS A 330 16.34 -29.69 5.10
CA LYS A 330 17.04 -29.91 3.82
C LYS A 330 17.25 -28.64 2.99
N LYS A 331 16.37 -27.63 3.11
CA LYS A 331 16.48 -26.36 2.37
C LYS A 331 17.58 -25.43 2.89
N LEU A 332 18.04 -25.61 4.12
CA LEU A 332 19.06 -24.75 4.73
C LEU A 332 20.48 -25.09 4.29
N GLY A 333 20.73 -26.31 3.81
CA GLY A 333 22.04 -26.72 3.29
C GLY A 333 23.14 -26.71 4.35
N LYS A 334 24.37 -26.45 3.90
CA LYS A 334 25.56 -26.23 4.74
C LYS A 334 25.91 -24.75 4.77
N THR A 335 26.42 -24.27 5.88
CA THR A 335 26.85 -22.87 6.03
C THR A 335 28.20 -22.77 6.73
N LEU A 336 28.99 -21.76 6.37
CA LEU A 336 30.38 -21.58 6.78
C LEU A 336 30.42 -20.61 7.98
N VAL A 337 31.00 -21.03 9.10
CA VAL A 337 31.07 -20.21 10.33
C VAL A 337 32.49 -19.70 10.62
N GLU A 338 33.51 -20.42 10.18
CA GLU A 338 34.92 -20.05 10.31
C GLU A 338 35.69 -20.53 9.08
N LYS A 339 36.57 -19.67 8.54
CA LYS A 339 37.46 -20.05 7.43
C LYS A 339 38.66 -20.85 7.95
N SER A 340 39.43 -21.45 7.02
CA SER A 340 40.69 -22.14 7.32
C SER A 340 41.80 -21.25 7.85
N ASP A 341 41.69 -19.92 7.69
CA ASP A 341 42.59 -18.93 8.29
C ASP A 341 42.17 -18.51 9.73
N GLY A 342 41.13 -19.13 10.29
CA GLY A 342 40.56 -18.81 11.60
C GLY A 342 39.62 -17.61 11.61
N THR A 343 39.42 -16.92 10.47
CA THR A 343 38.54 -15.74 10.42
C THR A 343 37.07 -16.17 10.50
N SER A 344 36.38 -15.63 11.51
CA SER A 344 34.93 -15.73 11.68
C SER A 344 34.16 -14.98 10.60
N LEU A 345 32.96 -15.47 10.25
CA LEU A 345 32.12 -14.90 9.19
C LEU A 345 30.91 -14.12 9.73
N TYR A 346 30.20 -13.42 8.84
CA TYR A 346 28.98 -12.66 9.13
C TYR A 346 27.97 -13.44 9.98
N LEU A 347 27.73 -14.71 9.66
CA LEU A 347 26.79 -15.56 10.41
C LEU A 347 27.18 -15.74 11.89
N THR A 348 28.46 -15.95 12.18
CA THR A 348 29.00 -16.05 13.55
C THR A 348 28.92 -14.71 14.29
N ARG A 349 29.05 -13.61 13.55
CA ARG A 349 28.90 -12.24 14.07
C ARG A 349 27.44 -11.95 14.44
N ASP A 350 26.50 -12.32 13.58
CA ASP A 350 25.06 -12.13 13.81
C ASP A 350 24.56 -12.98 14.99
N VAL A 351 25.08 -14.20 15.18
CA VAL A 351 24.85 -15.01 16.39
C VAL A 351 25.38 -14.30 17.65
N GLY A 352 26.60 -13.76 17.61
CA GLY A 352 27.17 -13.00 18.73
C GLY A 352 26.38 -11.74 19.07
N GLU A 353 25.92 -10.98 18.06
CA GLU A 353 25.08 -9.79 18.22
C GLU A 353 23.67 -10.14 18.73
N ALA A 354 23.07 -11.26 18.29
CA ALA A 354 21.79 -11.72 18.81
C ALA A 354 21.85 -12.03 20.32
N ILE A 355 22.90 -12.76 20.74
CA ILE A 355 23.17 -13.04 22.15
C ILE A 355 23.33 -11.73 22.93
N LYS A 356 24.18 -10.80 22.44
CA LYS A 356 24.39 -9.48 23.04
C LYS A 356 23.08 -8.69 23.21
N ARG A 357 22.23 -8.65 22.17
CA ARG A 357 20.94 -7.96 22.22
C ARG A 357 19.98 -8.60 23.21
N TYR A 358 19.92 -9.93 23.29
CA TYR A 358 19.09 -10.60 24.29
C TYR A 358 19.62 -10.41 25.72
N GLU A 359 20.95 -10.47 25.91
CA GLU A 359 21.61 -10.17 27.19
C GLU A 359 21.32 -8.72 27.64
N THR A 360 21.33 -7.75 26.72
CA THR A 360 21.10 -6.31 26.98
C THR A 360 19.62 -5.96 27.22
N TYR A 361 18.71 -6.43 26.36
CA TYR A 361 17.34 -5.91 26.31
C TYR A 361 16.27 -6.88 26.84
N LYS A 362 16.58 -8.18 26.96
CA LYS A 362 15.64 -9.25 27.34
C LYS A 362 14.33 -9.19 26.56
N PHE A 363 14.44 -9.08 25.24
CA PHE A 363 13.30 -8.81 24.36
C PHE A 363 12.24 -9.92 24.35
N ASP A 364 11.00 -9.52 24.07
CA ASP A 364 9.86 -10.38 23.79
C ASP A 364 9.61 -10.58 22.30
N LYS A 365 10.13 -9.67 21.47
CA LYS A 365 10.19 -9.85 20.02
C LYS A 365 11.43 -9.18 19.42
N MET A 366 12.02 -9.79 18.41
CA MET A 366 13.15 -9.23 17.65
C MET A 366 12.83 -9.34 16.16
N ILE A 367 12.58 -8.21 15.52
CA ILE A 367 12.20 -8.12 14.11
C ILE A 367 13.42 -7.67 13.28
N TYR A 368 13.77 -8.46 12.27
CA TYR A 368 14.81 -8.15 11.29
C TYR A 368 14.17 -7.79 9.96
N VAL A 369 14.34 -6.54 9.50
CA VAL A 369 13.78 -6.05 8.23
C VAL A 369 14.83 -6.11 7.12
N ILE A 370 15.07 -7.31 6.60
CA ILE A 370 16.17 -7.60 5.65
C ILE A 370 15.61 -8.08 4.31
N ALA A 371 16.17 -7.61 3.19
CA ALA A 371 15.69 -7.95 1.84
C ALA A 371 15.62 -9.47 1.58
N ALA A 372 14.66 -9.91 0.76
CA ALA A 372 14.40 -11.34 0.49
C ALA A 372 15.58 -12.08 -0.16
N GLN A 373 16.57 -11.35 -0.69
CA GLN A 373 17.85 -11.93 -1.12
C GLN A 373 18.63 -12.63 0.01
N GLN A 374 18.31 -12.31 1.28
CA GLN A 374 18.93 -12.91 2.46
C GLN A 374 18.00 -13.89 3.21
N ASP A 375 16.87 -14.33 2.61
CA ASP A 375 15.95 -15.31 3.21
C ASP A 375 16.69 -16.57 3.70
N LEU A 376 17.64 -17.09 2.90
CA LEU A 376 18.45 -18.25 3.30
C LEU A 376 19.39 -17.94 4.48
N HIS A 377 20.04 -16.78 4.50
CA HIS A 377 20.93 -16.38 5.60
C HIS A 377 20.16 -16.26 6.91
N CYS A 378 19.03 -15.54 6.90
CA CYS A 378 18.20 -15.35 8.08
C CYS A 378 17.62 -16.69 8.60
N ALA A 379 17.19 -17.58 7.69
CA ALA A 379 16.70 -18.90 8.06
C ALA A 379 17.80 -19.83 8.62
N GLN A 380 19.03 -19.77 8.08
CA GLN A 380 20.18 -20.49 8.64
C GLN A 380 20.55 -19.97 10.03
N PHE A 381 20.61 -18.64 10.18
CA PHE A 381 20.90 -17.91 11.42
C PHE A 381 19.92 -18.26 12.54
N PHE A 382 18.61 -18.18 12.27
CA PHE A 382 17.58 -18.49 13.27
C PHE A 382 17.57 -19.99 13.65
N GLU A 383 17.76 -20.90 12.68
CA GLU A 383 17.86 -22.32 13.01
C GLU A 383 19.11 -22.62 13.84
N ILE A 384 20.25 -21.98 13.58
CA ILE A 384 21.45 -22.11 14.43
C ILE A 384 21.16 -21.70 15.88
N LEU A 385 20.56 -20.52 16.10
CA LEU A 385 20.22 -20.08 17.46
C LEU A 385 19.25 -21.03 18.17
N LYS A 386 18.31 -21.62 17.44
CA LYS A 386 17.41 -22.65 17.95
C LYS A 386 18.15 -23.94 18.33
N GLN A 387 19.13 -24.38 17.53
CA GLN A 387 19.97 -25.56 17.83
C GLN A 387 21.05 -25.29 18.90
N MET A 388 21.21 -24.03 19.33
CA MET A 388 21.97 -23.66 20.54
C MET A 388 21.11 -23.75 21.82
N ASP A 389 19.85 -24.18 21.72
CA ASP A 389 18.83 -24.20 22.78
C ASP A 389 18.52 -22.82 23.40
N PHE A 390 18.65 -21.75 22.61
CA PHE A 390 18.16 -20.43 23.03
C PHE A 390 16.64 -20.35 22.88
N GLU A 391 15.91 -20.43 23.99
CA GLU A 391 14.44 -20.33 24.02
C GLU A 391 13.92 -19.09 23.26
N TRP A 392 14.61 -17.96 23.39
CA TRP A 392 14.28 -16.68 22.75
C TRP A 392 14.48 -16.66 21.23
N ALA A 393 15.07 -17.70 20.62
CA ALA A 393 15.15 -17.83 19.16
C ALA A 393 13.75 -17.89 18.50
N ASN A 394 12.74 -18.41 19.22
CA ASN A 394 11.34 -18.41 18.74
C ASN A 394 10.66 -17.02 18.76
N LYS A 395 11.28 -16.02 19.42
CA LYS A 395 10.84 -14.62 19.46
C LYS A 395 11.39 -13.78 18.30
N MET A 396 12.21 -14.38 17.43
CA MET A 396 12.86 -13.71 16.31
C MET A 396 12.05 -13.88 15.02
N GLU A 397 11.87 -12.80 14.27
CA GLU A 397 11.09 -12.80 13.03
C GLU A 397 11.81 -12.05 11.90
N HIS A 398 11.83 -12.63 10.71
CA HIS A 398 12.41 -12.02 9.51
C HIS A 398 11.28 -11.45 8.64
N VAL A 399 11.20 -10.12 8.59
CA VAL A 399 10.26 -9.40 7.74
C VAL A 399 10.96 -9.02 6.45
N ASN A 400 10.90 -9.95 5.48
CA ASN A 400 11.53 -9.78 4.19
C ASN A 400 10.78 -8.82 3.24
N PHE A 401 11.44 -8.36 2.18
CA PHE A 401 10.84 -7.51 1.14
C PHE A 401 11.55 -7.71 -0.22
N GLY A 402 10.84 -7.44 -1.32
CA GLY A 402 11.36 -7.55 -2.69
C GLY A 402 12.28 -6.40 -3.09
N MET A 403 13.04 -6.56 -4.17
CA MET A 403 13.98 -5.55 -4.66
C MET A 403 13.32 -4.42 -5.45
N VAL A 404 13.94 -3.23 -5.36
CA VAL A 404 13.78 -2.17 -6.37
C VAL A 404 14.71 -2.49 -7.55
N GLN A 405 14.13 -2.80 -8.70
CA GLN A 405 14.83 -3.14 -9.94
C GLN A 405 15.16 -1.89 -10.76
N GLY A 406 16.09 -2.02 -11.71
CA GLY A 406 16.55 -0.92 -12.59
C GLY A 406 17.86 -0.23 -12.14
N MET A 407 18.20 -0.28 -10.85
CA MET A 407 19.44 0.30 -10.33
C MET A 407 20.65 -0.62 -10.45
N SER A 408 21.77 -0.09 -10.94
CA SER A 408 23.07 -0.78 -10.94
C SER A 408 24.23 0.21 -10.91
N THR A 409 25.04 0.15 -9.85
CA THR A 409 26.28 0.93 -9.73
C THR A 409 27.25 0.66 -10.89
N ARG A 410 27.30 -0.58 -11.39
CA ARG A 410 28.18 -0.97 -12.52
C ARG A 410 27.70 -0.46 -13.89
N LYS A 411 26.42 -0.12 -14.02
CA LYS A 411 25.84 0.44 -15.26
C LYS A 411 25.61 1.96 -15.18
N GLY A 412 25.96 2.60 -14.06
CA GLY A 412 25.66 4.02 -13.82
C GLY A 412 24.18 4.34 -13.59
N THR A 413 23.28 3.36 -13.54
CA THR A 413 21.81 3.57 -13.39
C THR A 413 21.36 3.64 -11.92
N VAL A 414 22.28 3.86 -10.99
CA VAL A 414 21.93 3.99 -9.57
C VAL A 414 21.40 5.40 -9.31
N VAL A 415 20.24 5.49 -8.66
CA VAL A 415 19.65 6.77 -8.24
C VAL A 415 19.70 6.84 -6.72
N PHE A 416 20.28 7.92 -6.20
CA PHE A 416 20.40 8.17 -4.76
C PHE A 416 19.08 8.64 -4.18
N LEU A 417 18.81 8.29 -2.91
CA LEU A 417 17.55 8.60 -2.26
C LEU A 417 17.37 10.11 -2.09
N ASP A 418 18.43 10.85 -1.72
CA ASP A 418 18.34 12.29 -1.58
C ASP A 418 17.97 12.98 -2.90
N ASN A 419 18.48 12.50 -4.03
CA ASN A 419 18.07 12.95 -5.37
C ASN A 419 16.59 12.62 -5.64
N ILE A 420 16.14 11.40 -5.33
CA ILE A 420 14.73 11.02 -5.51
C ILE A 420 13.80 11.94 -4.69
N LEU A 421 14.15 12.18 -3.43
CA LEU A 421 13.36 13.06 -2.57
C LEU A 421 13.42 14.52 -3.06
N GLN A 422 14.57 15.00 -3.54
CA GLN A 422 14.73 16.36 -4.06
C GLN A 422 14.00 16.58 -5.39
N GLU A 423 14.16 15.70 -6.39
CA GLU A 423 13.43 15.79 -7.67
C GLU A 423 11.92 15.66 -7.46
N THR A 424 11.48 14.78 -6.54
CA THR A 424 10.05 14.65 -6.22
C THR A 424 9.52 15.91 -5.50
N LYS A 425 10.27 16.45 -4.54
CA LYS A 425 9.96 17.73 -3.88
C LYS A 425 9.80 18.85 -4.90
N GLU A 426 10.76 19.02 -5.80
CA GLU A 426 10.72 20.03 -6.86
C GLU A 426 9.48 19.85 -7.74
N LYS A 427 9.17 18.61 -8.13
CA LYS A 427 7.99 18.32 -8.95
C LYS A 427 6.67 18.63 -8.24
N MET A 428 6.56 18.32 -6.94
CA MET A 428 5.40 18.69 -6.13
C MET A 428 5.31 20.21 -5.95
N HIS A 429 6.45 20.90 -5.85
CA HIS A 429 6.50 22.36 -5.76
C HIS A 429 5.99 23.04 -7.04
N GLU A 430 6.34 22.52 -8.22
CA GLU A 430 5.77 22.95 -9.50
C GLU A 430 4.24 22.78 -9.53
N VAL A 431 3.74 21.62 -9.09
CA VAL A 431 2.29 21.34 -9.06
C VAL A 431 1.57 22.29 -8.10
N MET A 432 2.13 22.57 -6.93
CA MET A 432 1.58 23.54 -5.97
C MET A 432 1.49 24.96 -6.54
N LYS A 433 2.51 25.41 -7.30
CA LYS A 433 2.55 26.75 -7.90
C LYS A 433 1.43 26.99 -8.93
N LYS A 434 0.84 25.93 -9.52
CA LYS A 434 -0.27 26.05 -10.47
C LYS A 434 -1.55 26.66 -9.89
N ASN A 435 -1.67 26.76 -8.56
CA ASN A 435 -2.78 27.44 -7.89
C ASN A 435 -2.23 28.60 -7.06
N GLU A 436 -1.96 29.74 -7.72
CA GLU A 436 -1.34 30.93 -7.12
C GLU A 436 -2.07 31.38 -5.85
N ALA A 437 -3.40 31.43 -5.89
CA ALA A 437 -4.23 31.82 -4.75
C ALA A 437 -3.99 30.94 -3.52
N LYS A 438 -3.90 29.61 -3.69
CA LYS A 438 -3.56 28.67 -2.60
C LYS A 438 -2.10 28.71 -2.22
N TYR A 439 -1.20 28.88 -3.19
CA TYR A 439 0.23 28.93 -2.95
C TYR A 439 0.62 30.12 -2.05
N ALA A 440 -0.04 31.27 -2.22
CA ALA A 440 0.16 32.47 -1.40
C ALA A 440 -0.22 32.31 0.09
N GLN A 441 -0.98 31.27 0.44
CA GLN A 441 -1.41 30.97 1.82
C GLN A 441 -0.41 30.09 2.57
N ILE A 442 0.56 29.51 1.86
CA ILE A 442 1.49 28.53 2.43
C ILE A 442 2.73 29.26 2.93
N GLU A 443 2.88 29.37 4.25
CA GLU A 443 4.03 30.08 4.87
C GLU A 443 5.41 29.53 4.46
N ASN A 444 5.52 28.22 4.26
CA ASN A 444 6.76 27.58 3.82
C ASN A 444 6.48 26.55 2.70
N PRO A 445 6.35 27.00 1.44
CA PRO A 445 5.98 26.12 0.33
C PRO A 445 7.02 25.03 0.04
N ASP A 446 8.29 25.32 0.29
CA ASP A 446 9.42 24.39 0.08
C ASP A 446 9.33 23.17 1.02
N LYS A 447 9.08 23.41 2.31
CA LYS A 447 8.84 22.36 3.30
C LYS A 447 7.58 21.55 3.01
N ILE A 448 6.50 22.21 2.56
CA ILE A 448 5.26 21.49 2.22
C ILE A 448 5.45 20.63 0.97
N ALA A 449 6.17 21.12 -0.05
CA ALA A 449 6.51 20.33 -1.23
C ALA A 449 7.35 19.08 -0.88
N ASP A 450 8.28 19.21 0.07
CA ASP A 450 9.09 18.07 0.56
C ASP A 450 8.22 17.01 1.24
N LEU A 451 7.29 17.42 2.12
CA LEU A 451 6.35 16.50 2.78
C LEU A 451 5.44 15.77 1.79
N ILE A 452 4.93 16.49 0.77
CA ILE A 452 4.11 15.88 -0.28
C ILE A 452 4.95 14.89 -1.10
N GLY A 453 6.18 15.25 -1.48
CA GLY A 453 7.07 14.38 -2.22
C GLY A 453 7.49 13.12 -1.45
N ILE A 454 7.83 13.26 -0.17
CA ILE A 454 8.08 12.12 0.75
C ILE A 454 6.85 11.21 0.81
N SER A 455 5.64 11.77 0.89
CA SER A 455 4.41 10.96 0.92
C SER A 455 4.22 10.16 -0.38
N ALA A 456 4.52 10.75 -1.54
CA ALA A 456 4.46 10.05 -2.83
C ALA A 456 5.44 8.86 -2.87
N VAL A 457 6.71 9.12 -2.52
CA VAL A 457 7.80 8.13 -2.51
C VAL A 457 7.54 6.97 -1.53
N MET A 458 7.00 7.26 -0.34
CA MET A 458 6.65 6.24 0.66
C MET A 458 5.44 5.40 0.22
N ILE A 459 4.35 6.05 -0.23
CA ILE A 459 3.10 5.36 -0.53
C ILE A 459 3.22 4.47 -1.77
N GLN A 460 3.94 4.89 -2.82
CA GLN A 460 4.15 4.04 -4.01
C GLN A 460 4.91 2.72 -3.70
N ASP A 461 5.66 2.65 -2.59
CA ASP A 461 6.30 1.42 -2.11
C ASP A 461 5.32 0.61 -1.24
N MET A 462 4.72 1.28 -0.26
CA MET A 462 3.87 0.66 0.77
C MET A 462 2.49 0.19 0.27
N GLN A 463 2.02 0.65 -0.89
CA GLN A 463 0.76 0.20 -1.50
C GLN A 463 0.72 -1.30 -1.80
N SER A 464 1.86 -1.88 -2.19
CA SER A 464 1.98 -3.30 -2.53
C SER A 464 2.49 -4.11 -1.34
N LYS A 465 2.16 -5.41 -1.33
CA LYS A 465 2.78 -6.35 -0.39
C LYS A 465 4.30 -6.25 -0.48
N ARG A 466 4.96 -6.20 0.68
CA ARG A 466 6.42 -5.99 0.81
C ARG A 466 7.25 -6.93 -0.05
N ILE A 467 6.82 -8.18 -0.22
CA ILE A 467 7.53 -9.24 -0.97
C ILE A 467 7.62 -8.96 -2.48
N ASN A 468 6.76 -8.09 -3.02
CA ASN A 468 6.78 -7.75 -4.43
C ASN A 468 8.07 -6.98 -4.78
N ASN A 469 8.70 -7.37 -5.89
CA ASN A 469 9.69 -6.53 -6.57
C ASN A 469 8.95 -5.42 -7.34
N TYR A 470 9.60 -4.29 -7.59
CA TYR A 470 9.11 -3.29 -8.54
C TYR A 470 10.25 -2.62 -9.30
N GLU A 471 9.99 -2.16 -10.52
CA GLU A 471 10.93 -1.41 -11.34
C GLU A 471 10.90 0.08 -10.98
N PHE A 472 12.06 0.69 -10.73
CA PHE A 472 12.16 2.13 -10.48
C PHE A 472 11.74 2.91 -11.73
N LYS A 473 10.78 3.83 -11.57
CA LYS A 473 10.33 4.78 -12.59
C LYS A 473 10.04 6.12 -11.93
N TRP A 474 10.51 7.21 -12.54
CA TRP A 474 10.30 8.56 -12.03
C TRP A 474 8.82 8.93 -11.92
N ASP A 475 8.01 8.49 -12.89
CA ASP A 475 6.55 8.70 -12.87
C ASP A 475 5.92 8.16 -11.57
N ARG A 476 6.32 6.96 -11.10
CA ARG A 476 5.81 6.38 -9.84
C ARG A 476 6.09 7.25 -8.60
N MET A 477 7.19 7.99 -8.62
CA MET A 477 7.58 8.88 -7.51
C MET A 477 6.88 10.24 -7.61
N THR A 478 6.60 10.70 -8.84
CA THR A 478 6.12 12.06 -9.14
C THR A 478 4.64 12.16 -9.49
N SER A 479 3.92 11.03 -9.64
CA SER A 479 2.46 11.00 -9.75
C SER A 479 1.80 11.59 -8.51
N PHE A 480 0.82 12.46 -8.75
CA PHE A 480 -0.02 13.11 -7.72
C PHE A 480 -1.52 12.88 -7.93
N GLU A 481 -1.90 12.13 -8.97
CA GLU A 481 -3.28 11.79 -9.34
C GLU A 481 -3.50 10.28 -9.19
N GLY A 482 -4.73 9.87 -8.88
CA GLY A 482 -5.06 8.49 -8.48
C GLY A 482 -4.51 8.13 -7.09
N ASP A 483 -4.50 6.82 -6.77
CA ASP A 483 -3.98 6.27 -5.52
C ASP A 483 -2.49 6.64 -5.34
N THR A 484 -2.23 7.72 -4.61
CA THR A 484 -0.88 8.27 -4.38
C THR A 484 -0.80 8.94 -3.00
N GLY A 485 0.42 9.19 -2.50
CA GLY A 485 0.61 9.97 -1.26
C GLY A 485 -0.01 11.37 -1.30
N PRO A 486 0.19 12.15 -2.39
CA PRO A 486 -0.48 13.43 -2.60
C PRO A 486 -2.00 13.36 -2.54
N TYR A 487 -2.64 12.28 -2.99
CA TYR A 487 -4.10 12.10 -2.86
C TYR A 487 -4.54 12.00 -1.39
N LEU A 488 -3.84 11.20 -0.57
CA LEU A 488 -4.12 11.11 0.88
C LEU A 488 -3.91 12.46 1.59
N GLN A 489 -2.83 13.17 1.26
CA GLN A 489 -2.56 14.53 1.76
C GLN A 489 -3.67 15.51 1.37
N TYR A 490 -4.16 15.42 0.13
CA TYR A 490 -5.19 16.28 -0.41
C TYR A 490 -6.56 16.03 0.24
N ALA A 491 -6.94 14.77 0.45
CA ALA A 491 -8.15 14.40 1.19
C ALA A 491 -8.15 14.96 2.61
N HIS A 492 -7.05 14.79 3.35
CA HIS A 492 -6.91 15.34 4.70
C HIS A 492 -6.92 16.90 4.69
N SER A 493 -6.25 17.53 3.72
CA SER A 493 -6.22 18.99 3.58
C SER A 493 -7.59 19.60 3.29
N ARG A 494 -8.41 18.94 2.43
CA ARG A 494 -9.81 19.32 2.17
C ARG A 494 -10.62 19.33 3.46
N VAL A 495 -10.57 18.27 4.26
CA VAL A 495 -11.37 18.18 5.49
C VAL A 495 -10.95 19.22 6.54
N CYS A 496 -9.65 19.50 6.67
CA CYS A 496 -9.19 20.61 7.50
C CYS A 496 -9.71 21.98 7.03
N SER A 497 -9.94 22.15 5.72
CA SER A 497 -10.56 23.38 5.20
C SER A 497 -12.05 23.47 5.52
N VAL A 498 -12.77 22.35 5.61
CA VAL A 498 -14.17 22.32 6.05
C VAL A 498 -14.29 22.80 7.50
N GLU A 499 -13.46 22.23 8.37
CA GLU A 499 -13.34 22.59 9.79
C GLU A 499 -13.01 24.07 10.00
N ARG A 500 -11.96 24.60 9.34
CA ARG A 500 -11.58 26.01 9.48
C ARG A 500 -12.63 27.00 8.99
N ASN A 501 -13.44 26.62 8.00
CA ASN A 501 -14.47 27.49 7.44
C ASN A 501 -15.73 27.52 8.33
N PHE A 502 -15.90 26.60 9.28
CA PHE A 502 -17.08 26.51 10.13
C PHE A 502 -16.73 26.80 11.60
N ALA A 503 -17.21 27.93 12.12
CA ALA A 503 -17.05 28.25 13.53
C ALA A 503 -17.89 27.28 14.39
N HIS A 504 -17.25 26.63 15.35
CA HIS A 504 -17.85 25.66 16.27
C HIS A 504 -17.14 25.72 17.62
N SER A 505 -17.83 25.30 18.68
CA SER A 505 -17.25 24.98 19.99
C SER A 505 -16.89 23.49 20.09
N GLU A 506 -16.01 23.14 21.04
CA GLU A 506 -15.79 21.71 21.36
C GLU A 506 -17.04 21.06 21.98
N GLU A 507 -17.92 21.83 22.63
CA GLU A 507 -19.14 21.33 23.27
C GLU A 507 -20.21 20.89 22.26
N GLU A 508 -20.44 21.67 21.20
CA GLU A 508 -21.35 21.29 20.10
C GLU A 508 -20.94 19.98 19.42
N LEU A 509 -19.62 19.71 19.31
CA LEU A 509 -19.10 18.48 18.73
C LEU A 509 -19.24 17.24 19.63
N LEU A 510 -19.53 17.41 20.92
CA LEU A 510 -19.66 16.30 21.86
C LEU A 510 -21.07 15.67 21.86
N ASN A 511 -22.12 16.45 21.59
CA ASN A 511 -23.51 15.97 21.44
C ASN A 511 -24.20 16.41 20.12
N PRO A 512 -23.68 16.08 18.92
CA PRO A 512 -24.40 16.30 17.67
C PRO A 512 -25.67 15.45 17.54
N ASN A 513 -26.71 15.98 16.88
CA ASN A 513 -27.86 15.18 16.50
C ASN A 513 -27.54 14.29 15.27
N TYR A 514 -27.07 13.07 15.53
CA TYR A 514 -26.73 12.11 14.48
C TYR A 514 -27.94 11.49 13.75
N GLU A 515 -29.19 11.73 14.19
CA GLU A 515 -30.37 11.30 13.41
C GLU A 515 -30.48 12.05 12.08
N LEU A 516 -29.82 13.21 11.97
CA LEU A 516 -29.76 14.02 10.75
C LEU A 516 -28.81 13.43 9.67
N LEU A 517 -27.96 12.46 10.02
CA LEU A 517 -27.03 11.79 9.09
C LEU A 517 -27.69 10.58 8.42
N THR A 518 -28.58 10.88 7.47
CA THR A 518 -29.45 9.90 6.79
C THR A 518 -28.84 9.30 5.53
N GLU A 519 -27.81 9.93 4.98
CA GLU A 519 -27.23 9.61 3.68
C GLU A 519 -26.34 8.36 3.71
N GLU A 520 -26.38 7.56 2.63
CA GLU A 520 -25.63 6.29 2.57
C GLU A 520 -24.10 6.51 2.61
N CYS A 521 -23.60 7.61 2.02
CA CYS A 521 -22.18 7.96 2.08
C CYS A 521 -21.71 8.23 3.52
N ALA A 522 -22.53 8.89 4.35
CA ALA A 522 -22.24 9.10 5.78
C ALA A 522 -22.19 7.76 6.53
N ALA A 523 -23.16 6.88 6.26
CA ALA A 523 -23.23 5.55 6.88
C ALA A 523 -22.03 4.68 6.48
N ASN A 524 -21.63 4.68 5.21
CA ASN A 524 -20.46 3.94 4.73
C ASN A 524 -19.14 4.51 5.27
N LEU A 525 -19.06 5.83 5.47
CA LEU A 525 -17.92 6.46 6.13
C LEU A 525 -17.79 5.98 7.57
N ILE A 526 -18.82 6.10 8.41
CA ILE A 526 -18.71 5.68 9.82
C ILE A 526 -18.44 4.19 9.99
N ARG A 527 -19.06 3.34 9.15
CA ARG A 527 -18.80 1.89 9.10
C ARG A 527 -17.34 1.58 8.78
N THR A 528 -16.71 2.37 7.91
CA THR A 528 -15.29 2.22 7.59
C THR A 528 -14.41 2.77 8.72
N LEU A 529 -14.73 3.93 9.31
CA LEU A 529 -13.96 4.47 10.45
C LEU A 529 -13.92 3.51 11.66
N ALA A 530 -15.00 2.77 11.89
CA ALA A 530 -15.08 1.73 12.92
C ALA A 530 -14.06 0.59 12.73
N GLN A 531 -13.58 0.35 11.50
CA GLN A 531 -12.66 -0.76 11.16
C GLN A 531 -11.19 -0.44 11.45
N TYR A 532 -10.84 0.76 11.90
CA TYR A 532 -9.44 1.12 12.15
C TYR A 532 -8.74 0.24 13.20
N PRO A 533 -9.32 -0.07 14.39
CA PRO A 533 -8.68 -0.94 15.37
C PRO A 533 -8.44 -2.36 14.84
N ASP A 534 -9.40 -2.92 14.10
CA ASP A 534 -9.26 -4.20 13.41
C ASP A 534 -8.15 -4.16 12.34
N THR A 535 -8.01 -3.02 11.63
CA THR A 535 -6.97 -2.82 10.62
C THR A 535 -5.58 -2.78 11.27
N ILE A 536 -5.43 -2.15 12.44
CA ILE A 536 -4.22 -2.19 13.26
C ILE A 536 -3.91 -3.63 13.70
N LYS A 537 -4.89 -4.36 14.25
CA LYS A 537 -4.75 -5.77 14.66
C LYS A 537 -4.35 -6.66 13.50
N LYS A 538 -4.93 -6.45 12.32
CA LYS A 538 -4.58 -7.14 11.07
C LYS A 538 -3.17 -6.81 10.60
N ALA A 539 -2.76 -5.54 10.65
CA ALA A 539 -1.41 -5.10 10.28
C ALA A 539 -0.34 -5.71 11.20
N LEU A 540 -0.61 -5.87 12.51
CA LEU A 540 0.29 -6.55 13.45
C LEU A 540 0.46 -8.05 13.16
N LYS A 541 -0.55 -8.68 12.55
CA LYS A 541 -0.54 -10.09 12.14
C LYS A 541 0.11 -10.30 10.77
N THR A 542 -0.08 -9.37 9.82
CA THR A 542 0.47 -9.49 8.46
C THR A 542 1.89 -8.91 8.34
N LEU A 543 2.21 -7.90 9.14
CA LEU A 543 3.42 -7.07 9.05
C LEU A 543 3.55 -6.38 7.68
N GLU A 544 2.40 -6.09 7.04
CA GLU A 544 2.30 -5.46 5.71
C GLU A 544 1.81 -4.01 5.82
N PRO A 545 2.63 -3.00 5.43
CA PRO A 545 2.19 -1.60 5.33
C PRO A 545 0.96 -1.42 4.45
N SER A 546 0.83 -2.23 3.39
CA SER A 546 -0.31 -2.19 2.46
C SER A 546 -1.65 -2.40 3.15
N THR A 547 -1.69 -3.08 4.30
CA THR A 547 -2.91 -3.26 5.11
C THR A 547 -3.50 -1.90 5.53
N ILE A 548 -2.65 -0.99 5.98
CA ILE A 548 -3.03 0.36 6.42
C ILE A 548 -3.24 1.26 5.21
N VAL A 549 -2.37 1.18 4.19
CA VAL A 549 -2.47 2.02 2.99
C VAL A 549 -3.78 1.78 2.22
N THR A 550 -4.19 0.53 2.00
CA THR A 550 -5.49 0.22 1.38
C THR A 550 -6.67 0.77 2.19
N TYR A 551 -6.61 0.69 3.52
CA TYR A 551 -7.62 1.26 4.39
C TYR A 551 -7.69 2.80 4.28
N LEU A 552 -6.54 3.49 4.27
CA LEU A 552 -6.48 4.94 4.14
C LEU A 552 -7.00 5.43 2.77
N PHE A 553 -6.78 4.68 1.69
CA PHE A 553 -7.38 4.97 0.38
C PHE A 553 -8.90 4.78 0.42
N ASN A 554 -9.41 3.68 1.00
CA ASN A 554 -10.86 3.48 1.15
C ASN A 554 -11.53 4.63 1.92
N VAL A 555 -10.95 5.05 3.05
CA VAL A 555 -11.41 6.23 3.81
C VAL A 555 -11.37 7.50 2.95
N SER A 556 -10.28 7.76 2.23
CA SER A 556 -10.12 8.96 1.39
C SER A 556 -11.08 9.01 0.19
N HIS A 557 -11.38 7.86 -0.41
CA HIS A 557 -12.40 7.72 -1.46
C HIS A 557 -13.80 8.03 -0.93
N ILE A 558 -14.17 7.47 0.23
CA ILE A 558 -15.48 7.73 0.84
C ILE A 558 -15.58 9.19 1.32
N ILE A 559 -14.51 9.77 1.88
CA ILE A 559 -14.44 11.21 2.19
C ILE A 559 -14.69 12.04 0.92
N SER A 560 -14.12 11.67 -0.22
CA SER A 560 -14.33 12.40 -1.48
C SER A 560 -15.78 12.32 -1.96
N GLN A 561 -16.42 11.15 -1.86
CA GLN A 561 -17.85 10.97 -2.15
C GLN A 561 -18.75 11.77 -1.19
N CYS A 562 -18.39 11.80 0.10
CA CYS A 562 -19.06 12.63 1.09
C CYS A 562 -18.88 14.12 0.79
N TYR A 563 -17.68 14.55 0.39
CA TYR A 563 -17.34 15.96 0.18
C TYR A 563 -18.23 16.63 -0.89
N ASP A 564 -18.59 15.89 -1.93
CA ASP A 564 -19.44 16.40 -3.01
C ASP A 564 -20.94 16.44 -2.63
N THR A 565 -21.36 15.73 -1.57
CA THR A 565 -22.77 15.50 -1.20
C THR A 565 -23.17 16.08 0.17
N LEU A 566 -22.33 15.90 1.20
CA LEU A 566 -22.52 16.29 2.59
C LEU A 566 -21.84 17.64 2.86
N TRP A 567 -22.51 18.72 2.45
CA TRP A 567 -22.04 20.08 2.69
C TRP A 567 -22.16 20.42 4.19
N VAL A 568 -21.16 21.09 4.77
CA VAL A 568 -21.25 21.66 6.14
C VAL A 568 -21.64 23.14 6.08
N GLN A 569 -21.08 23.87 5.11
CA GLN A 569 -21.37 25.29 4.90
C GLN A 569 -22.80 25.51 4.37
N GLY A 570 -23.46 26.56 4.86
CA GLY A 570 -24.79 26.95 4.42
C GLY A 570 -25.91 25.95 4.78
N GLN A 571 -25.70 25.11 5.78
CA GLN A 571 -26.72 24.19 6.31
C GLN A 571 -27.26 24.68 7.67
N PRO A 572 -28.42 24.17 8.13
CA PRO A 572 -28.86 24.36 9.52
C PRO A 572 -27.79 23.88 10.52
N GLN A 573 -27.65 24.57 11.66
CA GLN A 573 -26.56 24.38 12.61
C GLN A 573 -26.41 22.93 13.08
N ASP A 574 -27.50 22.28 13.51
CA ASP A 574 -27.48 20.89 13.99
C ASP A 574 -26.95 19.89 12.94
N LEU A 575 -27.39 20.06 11.68
CA LEU A 575 -26.94 19.22 10.55
C LEU A 575 -25.48 19.53 10.18
N ALA A 576 -25.08 20.80 10.22
CA ALA A 576 -23.71 21.21 9.97
C ALA A 576 -22.75 20.62 11.02
N ILE A 577 -23.12 20.69 12.31
CA ILE A 577 -22.37 20.11 13.44
C ILE A 577 -22.29 18.59 13.32
N ALA A 578 -23.38 17.89 13.00
CA ALA A 578 -23.37 16.43 12.81
C ALA A 578 -22.45 16.00 11.66
N ARG A 579 -22.53 16.67 10.50
CA ARG A 579 -21.64 16.41 9.35
C ARG A 579 -20.18 16.77 9.69
N LEU A 580 -19.95 17.88 10.40
CA LEU A 580 -18.61 18.30 10.82
C LEU A 580 -17.96 17.30 11.78
N ALA A 581 -18.70 16.76 12.76
CA ALA A 581 -18.17 15.77 13.70
C ALA A 581 -17.76 14.46 13.01
N LEU A 582 -18.52 14.01 12.01
CA LEU A 582 -18.16 12.88 11.14
C LEU A 582 -16.88 13.19 10.34
N TYR A 583 -16.79 14.36 9.71
CA TYR A 583 -15.60 14.79 8.98
C TYR A 583 -14.35 14.92 9.89
N MET A 584 -14.49 15.50 11.07
CA MET A 584 -13.38 15.64 12.03
C MET A 584 -12.91 14.28 12.54
N SER A 585 -13.81 13.31 12.69
CA SER A 585 -13.44 11.92 12.97
C SER A 585 -12.68 11.28 11.82
N ALA A 586 -13.16 11.47 10.58
CA ALA A 586 -12.48 10.95 9.38
C ALA A 586 -11.08 11.56 9.19
N LYS A 587 -10.95 12.87 9.41
CA LYS A 587 -9.67 13.60 9.49
C LYS A 587 -8.74 12.99 10.54
N GLN A 588 -9.24 12.78 11.76
CA GLN A 588 -8.45 12.23 12.87
C GLN A 588 -7.96 10.81 12.56
N VAL A 589 -8.80 9.96 11.95
CA VAL A 589 -8.41 8.61 11.53
C VAL A 589 -7.36 8.63 10.39
N LEU A 590 -7.46 9.57 9.43
CA LEU A 590 -6.40 9.79 8.43
C LEU A 590 -5.10 10.36 9.03
N TYR A 591 -5.17 11.01 10.20
CA TYR A 591 -4.03 11.62 10.89
C TYR A 591 -3.27 10.64 11.81
N ASN A 592 -3.92 9.59 12.30
CA ASN A 592 -3.57 8.97 13.58
C ASN A 592 -2.10 8.53 13.74
N GLU A 593 -1.44 9.17 14.70
CA GLU A 593 -0.03 9.01 15.09
C GLU A 593 0.02 8.93 16.62
N LYS A 594 0.56 7.85 17.21
CA LYS A 594 0.64 7.74 18.68
C LYS A 594 1.62 8.76 19.27
N LYS A 595 1.21 9.49 20.31
CA LYS A 595 2.15 10.27 21.13
C LYS A 595 2.90 9.34 22.06
N GLY A 596 4.24 9.31 21.96
CA GLY A 596 5.08 8.59 22.91
C GLY A 596 4.83 9.08 24.35
N GLN A 597 4.81 8.14 25.32
CA GLN A 597 4.54 8.46 26.72
C GLN A 597 5.58 9.45 27.28
N LYS A 598 5.12 10.53 27.94
CA LYS A 598 5.98 11.43 28.72
C LYS A 598 6.60 10.66 29.89
N GLN A 599 7.89 10.88 30.16
CA GLN A 599 8.44 10.51 31.47
C GLN A 599 7.89 11.46 32.55
N PRO A 600 7.66 10.99 33.80
CA PRO A 600 7.17 11.86 34.86
C PRO A 600 8.18 12.96 35.19
N GLY A 601 7.82 14.24 34.95
CA GLY A 601 8.61 15.41 35.34
C GLY A 601 8.91 16.43 34.24
N GLU A 602 8.68 16.14 32.96
CA GLU A 602 8.88 17.11 31.86
C GLU A 602 7.79 18.21 31.92
N LYS A 603 8.16 19.42 32.37
CA LYS A 603 7.28 20.62 32.37
C LYS A 603 6.86 20.99 30.95
N ASP A 604 5.62 21.44 30.80
CA ASP A 604 4.99 21.69 29.50
C ASP A 604 5.59 22.94 28.81
N PRO A 605 6.27 22.82 27.65
CA PRO A 605 6.86 23.95 26.95
C PRO A 605 5.99 24.31 25.74
N GLN A 606 5.08 25.28 25.89
CA GLN A 606 4.18 25.73 24.82
C GLN A 606 4.87 26.34 23.57
N ASN A 607 6.21 26.39 23.52
CA ASN A 607 6.99 27.09 22.49
C ASN A 607 8.27 26.36 22.01
N SER A 608 8.35 25.02 22.04
CA SER A 608 9.51 24.28 21.48
C SER A 608 9.19 23.57 20.16
N PRO A 609 9.81 23.94 19.03
CA PRO A 609 9.62 23.26 17.76
C PRO A 609 10.63 22.12 17.58
N LEU A 610 10.37 20.90 18.09
CA LEU A 610 11.04 19.61 17.74
C LEU A 610 10.51 18.44 18.61
N LYS A 611 10.01 17.32 18.02
CA LYS A 611 10.09 15.88 18.47
C LYS A 611 8.98 14.93 17.92
N LYS A 612 9.41 13.74 17.41
CA LYS A 612 8.75 12.41 17.13
C LYS A 612 7.44 12.34 16.28
N ILE A 613 6.81 11.19 15.94
CA ILE A 613 7.15 10.01 15.06
C ILE A 613 5.83 9.42 14.42
N PRO A 614 5.65 9.28 13.08
CA PRO A 614 4.35 8.96 12.44
C PRO A 614 4.05 7.49 12.12
N ILE A 615 2.81 7.03 12.32
CA ILE A 615 2.32 5.78 11.72
C ILE A 615 1.94 6.06 10.26
N ALA A 616 2.95 5.98 9.38
CA ALA A 616 2.87 6.28 7.94
C ALA A 616 2.46 7.73 7.58
N ILE A 617 3.48 8.53 7.23
CA ILE A 617 3.42 9.95 6.82
C ILE A 617 3.22 10.93 8.00
N ARG A 618 4.13 11.89 8.19
CA ARG A 618 3.98 12.91 9.26
C ARG A 618 2.93 13.96 8.90
N PRO A 619 1.98 14.26 9.80
CA PRO A 619 1.07 15.39 9.65
C PRO A 619 1.64 16.70 10.26
N SER A 620 2.92 17.02 10.03
CA SER A 620 3.51 18.33 10.44
C SER A 620 3.08 19.51 9.53
N PHE A 621 2.07 19.26 8.69
CA PHE A 621 1.38 20.15 7.77
C PHE A 621 0.27 20.99 8.44
N PHE A 622 -0.33 20.49 9.53
CA PHE A 622 -1.67 20.94 9.97
C PHE A 622 -1.74 22.16 10.88
N ARG A 623 -0.61 22.63 11.44
CA ARG A 623 -0.60 23.83 12.30
C ARG A 623 -0.38 25.15 11.53
N GLN A 624 0.17 25.07 10.31
CA GLN A 624 0.53 26.24 9.50
C GLN A 624 -0.55 26.65 8.50
N LEU A 625 -1.32 25.71 7.96
CA LEU A 625 -2.51 25.99 7.13
C LEU A 625 -3.72 26.47 7.94
N GLN A 626 -3.52 26.93 9.19
CA GLN A 626 -4.61 27.34 10.07
C GLN A 626 -5.14 28.75 9.78
N LEU A 627 -4.51 29.49 8.86
CA LEU A 627 -4.88 30.85 8.46
C LEU A 627 -5.20 30.95 6.96
N ASN A 628 -6.43 31.40 6.69
CA ASN A 628 -6.95 32.00 5.44
C ASN A 628 -6.93 31.16 4.14
N TYR A 629 -8.12 30.76 3.66
CA TYR A 629 -8.82 31.36 2.48
C TYR A 629 -10.04 30.54 1.98
N GLN A 630 -10.90 31.21 1.21
CA GLN A 630 -12.04 30.63 0.46
C GLN A 630 -11.79 30.60 -1.07
N MET A 631 -12.76 30.05 -1.82
CA MET A 631 -12.71 29.64 -3.25
C MET A 631 -12.97 30.80 -4.25
N LEU A 632 -12.92 30.71 -5.60
CA LEU A 632 -12.72 29.63 -6.62
C LEU A 632 -12.30 30.25 -8.00
N SER A 633 -11.74 29.43 -8.92
CA SER A 633 -11.88 29.52 -10.41
C SER A 633 -11.19 30.63 -11.25
N LEU A 634 -10.39 30.23 -12.27
CA LEU A 634 -10.58 30.62 -13.70
C LEU A 634 -9.67 29.84 -14.69
N ARG A 635 -9.94 29.95 -16.00
CA ARG A 635 -9.38 29.16 -17.13
C ARG A 635 -8.45 29.97 -18.06
N THR A 636 -7.75 29.23 -18.94
CA THR A 636 -7.36 29.56 -20.35
C THR A 636 -6.06 30.34 -20.59
N ALA A 637 -5.15 29.77 -21.42
CA ALA A 637 -4.62 30.45 -22.63
C ALA A 637 -3.67 29.56 -23.50
N CYS A 638 -3.98 29.52 -24.81
CA CYS A 638 -3.05 29.66 -25.95
C CYS A 638 -2.14 28.52 -26.50
N ARG A 639 -2.22 28.44 -27.85
CA ARG A 639 -1.23 28.02 -28.88
C ARG A 639 -1.05 26.52 -29.18
N THR A 640 -0.83 26.05 -30.41
CA THR A 640 -1.27 26.33 -31.82
C THR A 640 -0.21 25.73 -32.77
N LEU A 641 -0.67 24.98 -33.78
CA LEU A 641 -0.09 24.79 -35.13
C LEU A 641 1.17 23.92 -35.38
N SER A 642 0.97 22.79 -36.07
CA SER A 642 1.50 22.40 -37.43
C SER A 642 1.64 20.86 -37.52
N LYS A 643 0.97 20.13 -38.44
CA LYS A 643 1.23 19.92 -39.89
C LYS A 643 2.70 19.54 -40.22
N SER A 644 3.05 18.48 -40.97
CA SER A 644 2.24 17.42 -41.64
C SER A 644 3.13 16.36 -42.37
N ALA A 645 2.79 15.06 -42.23
CA ALA A 645 2.80 14.01 -43.29
C ALA A 645 4.13 13.64 -44.04
N PRO A 646 4.13 12.70 -45.04
CA PRO A 646 3.85 11.25 -44.93
C PRO A 646 4.89 10.35 -45.69
N ILE A 647 4.65 9.01 -45.74
CA ILE A 647 4.79 8.05 -46.89
C ILE A 647 5.28 6.64 -46.49
N ALA A 648 4.74 5.62 -47.20
CA ALA A 648 4.99 4.16 -47.10
C ALA A 648 6.31 3.74 -47.83
N SER A 649 6.70 2.48 -48.10
CA SER A 649 6.00 1.19 -48.12
C SER A 649 6.95 -0.02 -48.05
N ALA A 650 6.54 -1.05 -47.29
CA ALA A 650 6.50 -2.48 -47.60
C ALA A 650 7.58 -3.20 -48.46
N THR A 651 8.08 -4.32 -47.92
CA THR A 651 8.13 -5.63 -48.63
C THR A 651 8.19 -6.80 -47.64
N SER A 652 7.77 -8.00 -48.06
CA SER A 652 7.40 -9.12 -47.20
C SER A 652 8.23 -10.39 -47.41
N ILE A 653 8.40 -11.20 -46.35
CA ILE A 653 8.61 -12.65 -46.44
C ILE A 653 7.79 -13.32 -45.32
N ALA A 654 6.96 -14.30 -45.67
CA ALA A 654 6.11 -15.02 -44.72
C ALA A 654 6.78 -16.28 -44.18
N GLY A 655 6.81 -16.45 -42.86
CA GLY A 655 7.26 -17.66 -42.18
C GLY A 655 6.75 -17.67 -40.75
N ALA A 656 5.92 -18.66 -40.41
CA ALA A 656 5.20 -18.79 -39.13
C ALA A 656 4.47 -17.51 -38.69
N ILE A 657 3.19 -17.36 -39.05
CA ILE A 657 2.37 -16.21 -38.64
C ILE A 657 2.11 -16.26 -37.13
N ARG A 658 3.05 -15.75 -36.34
CA ARG A 658 2.76 -15.11 -35.05
C ARG A 658 2.05 -13.81 -35.38
N THR A 659 0.72 -13.81 -35.42
CA THR A 659 -0.08 -12.59 -35.51
C THR A 659 0.14 -11.76 -34.24
N LYS A 660 1.17 -10.92 -34.26
CA LYS A 660 1.20 -9.76 -33.37
C LYS A 660 -0.07 -8.97 -33.64
N VAL A 661 -0.81 -8.65 -32.59
CA VAL A 661 -1.96 -7.76 -32.73
C VAL A 661 -1.45 -6.34 -33.02
N SER A 662 -2.21 -5.58 -33.78
CA SER A 662 -1.97 -4.15 -34.04
C SER A 662 -3.18 -3.35 -33.59
N LEU A 663 -3.08 -2.02 -33.55
CA LEU A 663 -4.28 -1.20 -33.49
C LEU A 663 -5.19 -1.50 -34.70
N PRO A 664 -6.52 -1.53 -34.52
CA PRO A 664 -7.48 -1.65 -35.61
C PRO A 664 -7.72 -0.28 -36.26
N ASP A 665 -7.79 -0.23 -37.58
CA ASP A 665 -8.11 1.02 -38.29
C ASP A 665 -9.49 1.56 -37.87
N LEU A 666 -9.55 2.87 -37.63
CA LEU A 666 -10.78 3.60 -37.32
C LEU A 666 -11.48 4.03 -38.61
N ASP A 667 -12.80 3.88 -38.66
CA ASP A 667 -13.63 4.29 -39.82
C ASP A 667 -13.98 5.80 -39.80
N TRP A 668 -13.40 6.55 -38.86
CA TRP A 668 -13.68 7.96 -38.59
C TRP A 668 -12.48 8.66 -37.90
N ASP A 669 -12.31 9.96 -38.19
CA ASP A 669 -11.26 10.79 -37.58
C ASP A 669 -11.56 11.08 -36.10
N PHE A 670 -10.53 11.24 -35.25
CA PHE A 670 -10.69 11.36 -33.79
C PHE A 670 -11.76 12.38 -33.35
N GLY A 671 -11.86 13.56 -33.98
CA GLY A 671 -12.86 14.59 -33.65
C GLY A 671 -14.28 14.34 -34.16
N ALA A 672 -14.53 13.26 -34.90
CA ALA A 672 -15.81 13.03 -35.58
C ALA A 672 -16.96 12.62 -34.64
N LEU A 673 -16.67 12.34 -33.36
CA LEU A 673 -17.66 12.05 -32.32
C LEU A 673 -18.07 13.29 -31.49
N GLU A 674 -17.54 14.48 -31.82
CA GLU A 674 -17.93 15.72 -31.17
C GLU A 674 -19.39 16.10 -31.52
N PRO A 675 -20.18 16.63 -30.56
CA PRO A 675 -19.78 17.09 -29.24
C PRO A 675 -19.82 16.02 -28.12
N HIS A 676 -20.05 14.75 -28.42
CA HIS A 676 -20.30 13.71 -27.40
C HIS A 676 -19.05 12.99 -26.90
N ILE A 677 -18.00 12.91 -27.72
CA ILE A 677 -16.65 12.50 -27.28
C ILE A 677 -15.63 13.35 -28.05
N SER A 678 -14.79 14.09 -27.32
CA SER A 678 -13.82 15.02 -27.91
C SER A 678 -12.71 14.31 -28.69
N GLY A 679 -12.18 14.98 -29.72
CA GLY A 679 -11.06 14.46 -30.50
C GLY A 679 -9.83 14.17 -29.65
N GLN A 680 -9.60 14.96 -28.60
CA GLN A 680 -8.50 14.77 -27.66
C GLN A 680 -8.64 13.48 -26.84
N ILE A 681 -9.87 13.10 -26.44
CA ILE A 681 -10.13 11.81 -25.78
C ILE A 681 -9.80 10.69 -26.77
N ASN A 682 -10.40 10.70 -27.95
CA ASN A 682 -10.24 9.62 -28.92
C ASN A 682 -8.77 9.44 -29.35
N GLU A 683 -8.04 10.52 -29.60
CA GLU A 683 -6.62 10.47 -29.95
C GLU A 683 -5.76 9.83 -28.84
N ILE A 684 -5.93 10.24 -27.58
CA ILE A 684 -5.12 9.72 -26.46
C ILE A 684 -5.52 8.28 -26.13
N HIS A 685 -6.82 8.00 -26.09
CA HIS A 685 -7.39 6.69 -25.80
C HIS A 685 -6.94 5.65 -26.84
N TYR A 686 -6.90 6.01 -28.13
CA TYR A 686 -6.39 5.15 -29.20
C TYR A 686 -4.85 5.08 -29.24
N THR A 687 -4.15 6.22 -29.36
CA THR A 687 -2.70 6.25 -29.63
C THR A 687 -1.82 5.96 -28.40
N LYS A 688 -2.35 6.12 -27.18
CA LYS A 688 -1.62 5.83 -25.93
C LYS A 688 -2.16 4.59 -25.23
N HIS A 689 -3.43 4.59 -24.83
CA HIS A 689 -3.97 3.52 -23.97
C HIS A 689 -4.11 2.22 -24.76
N HIS A 690 -4.85 2.21 -25.88
CA HIS A 690 -4.99 1.01 -26.71
C HIS A 690 -3.64 0.51 -27.25
N GLN A 691 -2.76 1.42 -27.71
CA GLN A 691 -1.41 1.07 -28.18
C GLN A 691 -0.56 0.39 -27.10
N THR A 692 -0.73 0.79 -25.83
CA THR A 692 -0.01 0.18 -24.70
C THR A 692 -0.48 -1.26 -24.45
N TYR A 693 -1.79 -1.52 -24.52
CA TYR A 693 -2.34 -2.88 -24.42
C TYR A 693 -1.86 -3.77 -25.58
N VAL A 694 -1.87 -3.27 -26.82
CA VAL A 694 -1.29 -3.93 -28.00
C VAL A 694 0.18 -4.33 -27.76
N ASN A 695 1.02 -3.38 -27.33
CA ASN A 695 2.45 -3.61 -27.11
C ASN A 695 2.71 -4.66 -26.02
N ASN A 696 2.02 -4.53 -24.88
CA ASN A 696 2.20 -5.40 -23.73
C ASN A 696 1.61 -6.80 -23.95
N TYR A 697 0.50 -6.93 -24.68
CA TYR A 697 -0.08 -8.23 -25.03
C TYR A 697 0.85 -9.01 -25.97
N ASN A 698 1.40 -8.34 -26.99
CA ASN A 698 2.40 -8.94 -27.87
C ASN A 698 3.63 -9.42 -27.09
N LEU A 699 4.17 -8.58 -26.19
CA LEU A 699 5.30 -8.93 -25.33
C LEU A 699 5.00 -10.13 -24.41
N ALA A 700 3.84 -10.14 -23.74
CA ALA A 700 3.44 -11.24 -22.86
C ALA A 700 3.23 -12.55 -23.65
N THR A 701 2.72 -12.47 -24.88
CA THR A 701 2.51 -13.61 -25.77
C THR A 701 3.85 -14.18 -26.30
N GLU A 702 4.84 -13.32 -26.57
CA GLU A 702 6.20 -13.77 -26.88
C GLU A 702 6.85 -14.47 -25.69
N GLN A 703 6.75 -13.88 -24.49
CA GLN A 703 7.32 -14.43 -23.26
C GLN A 703 6.67 -15.76 -22.84
N ILE A 704 5.36 -15.94 -23.03
CA ILE A 704 4.71 -17.22 -22.69
C ILE A 704 5.06 -18.32 -23.71
N ALA A 705 5.24 -17.96 -25.00
CA ALA A 705 5.71 -18.90 -26.01
C ALA A 705 7.15 -19.37 -25.73
N GLU A 706 8.02 -18.46 -25.26
CA GLU A 706 9.38 -18.79 -24.81
C GLU A 706 9.38 -19.62 -23.52
N ALA A 707 8.54 -19.28 -22.54
CA ALA A 707 8.41 -20.05 -21.31
C ALA A 707 7.90 -21.47 -21.58
N ASN A 708 6.93 -21.63 -22.48
CA ASN A 708 6.42 -22.94 -22.91
C ASN A 708 7.48 -23.76 -23.63
N SER A 709 8.28 -23.19 -24.55
CA SER A 709 9.32 -23.94 -25.26
C SER A 709 10.48 -24.38 -24.35
N LYS A 710 10.67 -23.71 -23.20
CA LYS A 710 11.64 -24.07 -22.16
C LYS A 710 11.06 -24.95 -21.04
N GLY A 711 9.76 -25.24 -21.04
CA GLY A 711 9.09 -25.97 -19.96
C GLY A 711 9.00 -25.21 -18.63
N GLU A 712 9.11 -23.88 -18.64
CA GLU A 712 9.10 -23.01 -17.46
C GLU A 712 7.68 -22.80 -16.90
N VAL A 713 7.03 -23.87 -16.42
CA VAL A 713 5.62 -23.85 -15.94
C VAL A 713 5.35 -22.70 -14.94
N LYS A 714 6.28 -22.40 -14.04
CA LYS A 714 6.15 -21.26 -13.11
C LYS A 714 6.05 -19.92 -13.85
N LYS A 715 6.86 -19.73 -14.90
CA LYS A 715 6.87 -18.50 -15.68
C LYS A 715 5.59 -18.33 -16.51
N VAL A 716 5.08 -19.43 -17.05
CA VAL A 716 3.76 -19.50 -17.72
C VAL A 716 2.65 -19.01 -16.76
N VAL A 717 2.62 -19.54 -15.53
CA VAL A 717 1.64 -19.12 -14.50
C VAL A 717 1.79 -17.64 -14.09
N GLU A 718 3.03 -17.14 -13.98
CA GLU A 718 3.28 -15.70 -13.70
C GLU A 718 2.74 -14.79 -14.82
N LEU A 719 2.89 -15.19 -16.08
CA LEU A 719 2.52 -14.38 -17.25
C LEU A 719 1.00 -14.34 -17.53
N GLN A 720 0.22 -15.31 -17.03
CA GLN A 720 -1.22 -15.37 -17.26
C GLN A 720 -1.96 -14.07 -16.89
N LYS A 721 -1.54 -13.39 -15.81
CA LYS A 721 -2.13 -12.11 -15.40
C LYS A 721 -1.87 -10.99 -16.41
N ALA A 722 -0.67 -10.95 -17.00
CA ALA A 722 -0.31 -9.96 -18.01
C ALA A 722 -1.06 -10.20 -19.33
N ILE A 723 -1.27 -11.47 -19.69
CA ILE A 723 -2.08 -11.86 -20.85
C ILE A 723 -3.54 -11.47 -20.65
N ASN A 724 -4.14 -11.81 -19.49
CA ASN A 724 -5.54 -11.48 -19.20
C ASN A 724 -5.76 -9.96 -19.26
N PHE A 725 -4.93 -9.17 -18.56
CA PHE A 725 -5.11 -7.71 -18.47
C PHE A 725 -4.87 -7.00 -19.81
N ASN A 726 -3.77 -7.29 -20.52
CA ASN A 726 -3.48 -6.57 -21.77
C ASN A 726 -4.27 -7.14 -22.96
N GLY A 727 -4.61 -8.45 -22.94
CA GLY A 727 -5.44 -9.08 -23.96
C GLY A 727 -6.90 -8.67 -23.85
N GLY A 728 -7.45 -8.63 -22.63
CA GLY A 728 -8.77 -8.06 -22.39
C GLY A 728 -8.82 -6.57 -22.73
N GLY A 729 -7.78 -5.80 -22.38
CA GLY A 729 -7.64 -4.41 -22.80
C GLY A 729 -7.68 -4.24 -24.33
N TYR A 730 -6.91 -5.03 -25.07
CA TYR A 730 -6.94 -5.03 -26.53
C TYR A 730 -8.33 -5.39 -27.10
N ILE A 731 -8.95 -6.47 -26.62
CA ILE A 731 -10.27 -6.94 -27.09
C ILE A 731 -11.36 -5.89 -26.82
N ASN A 732 -11.41 -5.36 -25.60
CA ASN A 732 -12.43 -4.40 -25.18
C ASN A 732 -12.37 -3.11 -26.01
N HIS A 733 -11.17 -2.59 -26.28
CA HIS A 733 -11.00 -1.41 -27.12
C HIS A 733 -11.33 -1.69 -28.60
N CYS A 734 -10.96 -2.87 -29.13
CA CYS A 734 -11.38 -3.27 -30.49
C CYS A 734 -12.91 -3.31 -30.64
N LEU A 735 -13.63 -3.78 -29.62
CA LEU A 735 -15.09 -3.76 -29.59
C LEU A 735 -15.61 -2.32 -29.53
N PHE A 736 -15.09 -1.52 -28.59
CA PHE A 736 -15.45 -0.11 -28.35
C PHE A 736 -15.37 0.75 -29.61
N TRP A 737 -14.23 0.73 -30.32
CA TRP A 737 -14.04 1.56 -31.51
C TRP A 737 -15.05 1.26 -32.62
N LYS A 738 -15.36 -0.02 -32.86
CA LYS A 738 -16.40 -0.43 -33.83
C LYS A 738 -17.82 -0.22 -33.31
N ASN A 739 -18.02 -0.13 -31.98
CA ASN A 739 -19.29 0.24 -31.36
C ASN A 739 -19.55 1.75 -31.35
N LEU A 740 -18.64 2.57 -31.89
CA LEU A 740 -18.83 4.01 -32.03
C LEU A 740 -18.89 4.41 -33.50
N ALA A 741 -19.76 5.38 -33.81
CA ALA A 741 -19.85 6.02 -35.10
C ALA A 741 -20.23 7.51 -34.94
N PRO A 742 -19.77 8.41 -35.81
CA PRO A 742 -20.30 9.77 -35.92
C PRO A 742 -21.81 9.76 -36.19
N GLU A 743 -22.55 10.76 -35.71
CA GLU A 743 -23.99 10.92 -36.02
C GLU A 743 -24.24 10.88 -37.54
N LYS A 744 -23.35 11.49 -38.35
CA LYS A 744 -23.40 11.48 -39.82
C LYS A 744 -23.22 10.11 -40.48
N GLN A 745 -22.73 9.12 -39.73
CA GLN A 745 -22.62 7.71 -40.15
C GLN A 745 -23.70 6.83 -39.49
N GLY A 746 -24.65 7.42 -38.76
CA GLY A 746 -25.70 6.73 -38.01
C GLY A 746 -25.33 6.38 -36.57
N GLY A 747 -24.35 7.06 -35.97
CA GLY A 747 -24.15 7.05 -34.53
C GLY A 747 -25.41 7.53 -33.79
N GLY A 748 -25.80 6.80 -32.75
CA GLY A 748 -26.99 7.11 -31.94
C GLY A 748 -28.34 6.77 -32.58
N GLU A 749 -28.40 6.49 -33.89
CA GLU A 749 -29.61 5.98 -34.54
C GLU A 749 -30.02 4.64 -33.90
N PRO A 750 -31.28 4.47 -33.46
CA PRO A 750 -31.72 3.24 -32.81
C PRO A 750 -31.65 2.02 -33.77
N PRO A 751 -31.63 0.79 -33.23
CA PRO A 751 -31.80 -0.43 -34.02
C PRO A 751 -32.98 -0.36 -34.98
N THR A 752 -32.83 -0.98 -36.16
CA THR A 752 -33.86 -1.08 -37.19
C THR A 752 -35.08 -1.77 -36.60
N ALA A 753 -36.25 -1.12 -36.59
CA ALA A 753 -37.42 -1.57 -35.82
C ALA A 753 -37.87 -3.03 -36.11
N ASP A 754 -37.67 -3.51 -37.34
CA ASP A 754 -38.00 -4.88 -37.74
C ASP A 754 -36.91 -5.92 -37.48
N SER A 755 -35.72 -5.53 -36.98
CA SER A 755 -34.64 -6.46 -36.70
C SER A 755 -34.94 -7.36 -35.51
N GLU A 756 -34.37 -8.57 -35.52
CA GLU A 756 -34.49 -9.50 -34.38
C GLU A 756 -33.90 -8.91 -33.10
N PHE A 757 -32.88 -8.06 -33.21
CA PHE A 757 -32.27 -7.39 -32.06
C PHE A 757 -33.22 -6.32 -31.48
N ALA A 758 -33.83 -5.48 -32.31
CA ALA A 758 -34.82 -4.50 -31.87
C ALA A 758 -36.02 -5.18 -31.17
N LYS A 759 -36.55 -6.25 -31.79
CA LYS A 759 -37.62 -7.08 -31.22
C LYS A 759 -37.21 -7.65 -29.86
N ARG A 760 -36.02 -8.25 -29.76
CA ARG A 760 -35.50 -8.82 -28.50
C ARG A 760 -35.35 -7.77 -27.38
N ILE A 761 -34.95 -6.54 -27.70
CA ILE A 761 -34.89 -5.44 -26.72
C ILE A 761 -36.29 -5.09 -26.22
N ILE A 762 -37.28 -4.97 -27.11
CA ILE A 762 -38.67 -4.66 -26.75
C ILE A 762 -39.26 -5.79 -25.91
N ASP A 763 -39.07 -7.05 -26.30
CA ASP A 763 -39.58 -8.23 -25.57
C ASP A 763 -39.04 -8.34 -24.15
N GLN A 764 -37.76 -8.00 -23.92
CA GLN A 764 -37.10 -8.19 -22.63
C GLN A 764 -37.08 -6.95 -21.72
N TYR A 765 -37.02 -5.75 -22.31
CA TYR A 765 -36.87 -4.49 -21.57
C TYR A 765 -38.03 -3.50 -21.80
N GLY A 766 -38.98 -3.81 -22.70
CA GLY A 766 -40.10 -2.94 -23.08
C GLY A 766 -39.70 -1.77 -24.00
N SER A 767 -38.48 -1.24 -23.88
CA SER A 767 -37.95 -0.19 -24.74
C SER A 767 -36.41 -0.18 -24.76
N LEU A 768 -35.84 0.45 -25.79
CA LEU A 768 -34.40 0.72 -25.85
C LEU A 768 -33.93 1.61 -24.70
N ASP A 769 -34.74 2.58 -24.27
CA ASP A 769 -34.36 3.52 -23.22
C ASP A 769 -34.34 2.85 -21.84
N ASN A 770 -35.16 1.83 -21.60
CA ASN A 770 -35.07 0.99 -20.39
C ASN A 770 -33.74 0.20 -20.36
N LEU A 771 -33.29 -0.33 -21.50
CA LEU A 771 -31.98 -0.98 -21.62
C LEU A 771 -30.82 0.01 -21.42
N LYS A 772 -30.90 1.22 -21.98
CA LYS A 772 -29.92 2.30 -21.72
C LYS A 772 -29.91 2.70 -20.24
N ALA A 773 -31.07 2.85 -19.61
CA ALA A 773 -31.20 3.22 -18.19
C ALA A 773 -30.60 2.14 -17.26
N LEU A 774 -30.88 0.86 -17.52
CA LEU A 774 -30.24 -0.26 -16.83
C LEU A 774 -28.72 -0.22 -17.02
N THR A 775 -28.24 0.02 -18.24
CA THR A 775 -26.81 0.09 -18.55
C THR A 775 -26.13 1.26 -17.85
N ASN A 776 -26.76 2.44 -17.82
CA ASN A 776 -26.26 3.60 -17.07
C ASN A 776 -26.21 3.35 -15.55
N SER A 777 -27.21 2.65 -15.00
CA SER A 777 -27.20 2.22 -13.59
C SER A 777 -26.04 1.28 -13.29
N LYS A 778 -25.80 0.29 -14.17
CA LYS A 778 -24.65 -0.64 -14.07
C LYS A 778 -23.30 0.08 -14.19
N LEU A 779 -23.15 0.98 -15.16
CA LEU A 779 -21.96 1.83 -15.35
C LEU A 779 -21.67 2.73 -14.14
N ALA A 780 -22.71 3.35 -13.56
CA ALA A 780 -22.57 4.16 -12.35
C ALA A 780 -22.09 3.31 -11.16
N GLY A 781 -22.58 2.07 -11.05
CA GLY A 781 -22.19 1.10 -10.03
C GLY A 781 -20.77 0.51 -10.15
N ILE A 782 -20.05 0.76 -11.25
CA ILE A 782 -18.62 0.38 -11.36
C ILE A 782 -17.80 1.23 -10.39
N GLN A 783 -17.17 0.56 -9.42
CA GLN A 783 -16.22 1.14 -8.48
C GLN A 783 -14.80 1.06 -9.07
N GLY A 784 -14.09 2.19 -9.14
CA GLY A 784 -12.82 2.28 -9.86
C GLY A 784 -13.01 2.16 -11.38
N SER A 785 -12.04 1.53 -12.04
CA SER A 785 -12.04 1.35 -13.50
C SER A 785 -12.65 0.02 -13.93
N GLY A 786 -13.28 -0.01 -15.10
CA GLY A 786 -13.93 -1.20 -15.63
C GLY A 786 -14.69 -0.95 -16.92
N TRP A 787 -15.54 -1.90 -17.30
CA TRP A 787 -16.33 -1.89 -18.53
C TRP A 787 -17.78 -2.31 -18.27
N ALA A 788 -18.70 -1.84 -19.10
CA ALA A 788 -20.04 -2.43 -19.23
C ALA A 788 -20.25 -2.98 -20.64
N PHE A 789 -20.96 -4.10 -20.74
CA PHE A 789 -21.29 -4.75 -22.00
C PHE A 789 -22.79 -5.07 -22.05
N ILE A 790 -23.39 -4.79 -23.20
CA ILE A 790 -24.64 -5.43 -23.61
C ILE A 790 -24.24 -6.70 -24.36
N VAL A 791 -24.65 -7.86 -23.86
CA VAL A 791 -24.25 -9.18 -24.38
C VAL A 791 -25.45 -10.00 -24.83
N LYS A 792 -25.25 -10.88 -25.82
CA LYS A 792 -26.16 -12.00 -26.13
C LYS A 792 -25.66 -13.25 -25.39
N ASN A 793 -26.47 -13.80 -24.49
CA ASN A 793 -26.16 -15.05 -23.79
C ASN A 793 -26.62 -16.25 -24.63
N LYS A 794 -25.66 -17.04 -25.13
CA LYS A 794 -25.93 -18.21 -25.98
C LYS A 794 -26.58 -19.40 -25.25
N GLU A 795 -26.38 -19.51 -23.94
CA GLU A 795 -26.97 -20.59 -23.13
C GLU A 795 -28.40 -20.25 -22.68
N ASN A 796 -28.70 -18.95 -22.51
CA ASN A 796 -30.01 -18.45 -22.10
C ASN A 796 -30.90 -18.08 -23.32
N GLY A 797 -30.92 -18.94 -24.34
CA GLY A 797 -31.78 -18.76 -25.53
C GLY A 797 -31.59 -17.43 -26.27
N GLY A 798 -30.38 -16.88 -26.32
CA GLY A 798 -30.11 -15.58 -26.93
C GLY A 798 -30.69 -14.40 -26.16
N ALA A 799 -30.87 -14.52 -24.84
CA ALA A 799 -31.22 -13.39 -23.98
C ALA A 799 -30.17 -12.27 -24.08
N LEU A 800 -30.63 -11.03 -24.11
CA LEU A 800 -29.80 -9.86 -23.90
C LEU A 800 -29.59 -9.66 -22.40
N GLU A 801 -28.35 -9.42 -21.99
CA GLU A 801 -27.95 -9.18 -20.61
C GLU A 801 -27.01 -7.97 -20.53
N VAL A 802 -27.01 -7.26 -19.40
CA VAL A 802 -26.06 -6.17 -19.12
C VAL A 802 -25.10 -6.62 -18.04
N VAL A 803 -23.84 -6.82 -18.41
CA VAL A 803 -22.77 -7.29 -17.53
C VAL A 803 -21.68 -6.23 -17.38
N THR A 804 -21.00 -6.22 -16.24
CA THR A 804 -19.88 -5.32 -15.97
C THR A 804 -18.65 -6.12 -15.58
N THR A 805 -17.47 -5.69 -16.01
CA THR A 805 -16.19 -6.28 -15.63
C THR A 805 -15.27 -5.24 -14.99
N PRO A 806 -14.46 -5.62 -13.98
CA PRO A 806 -13.48 -4.72 -13.39
C PRO A 806 -12.23 -4.61 -14.27
N ASN A 807 -11.50 -3.50 -14.13
CA ASN A 807 -10.22 -3.28 -14.78
C ASN A 807 -10.28 -3.47 -16.31
N GLN A 808 -9.46 -4.37 -16.86
CA GLN A 808 -9.42 -4.73 -18.29
C GLN A 808 -9.91 -6.16 -18.52
N ASP A 809 -10.66 -6.75 -17.59
CA ASP A 809 -11.26 -8.07 -17.80
C ASP A 809 -12.30 -7.98 -18.94
N THR A 810 -12.35 -8.99 -19.81
CA THR A 810 -13.31 -9.08 -20.92
C THR A 810 -14.40 -10.10 -20.61
N VAL A 811 -15.55 -10.00 -21.28
CA VAL A 811 -16.56 -11.06 -21.25
C VAL A 811 -16.01 -12.34 -21.90
N THR A 812 -16.36 -13.49 -21.32
CA THR A 812 -15.89 -14.82 -21.72
C THR A 812 -17.00 -15.85 -21.56
N GLY A 813 -16.80 -17.08 -22.05
CA GLY A 813 -17.80 -18.15 -21.99
C GLY A 813 -18.92 -17.95 -23.02
N PRO A 814 -20.21 -18.16 -22.67
CA PRO A 814 -21.34 -18.11 -23.60
C PRO A 814 -21.82 -16.70 -23.96
N LEU A 815 -21.20 -15.65 -23.39
CA LEU A 815 -21.59 -14.26 -23.55
C LEU A 815 -20.91 -13.63 -24.77
N VAL A 816 -21.70 -13.17 -25.74
CA VAL A 816 -21.21 -12.47 -26.93
C VAL A 816 -21.40 -10.96 -26.77
N PRO A 817 -20.33 -10.14 -26.77
CA PRO A 817 -20.45 -8.68 -26.64
C PRO A 817 -21.02 -8.04 -27.91
N LEU A 818 -22.15 -7.35 -27.75
CA LEU A 818 -22.81 -6.60 -28.82
C LEU A 818 -22.40 -5.12 -28.76
N VAL A 819 -22.43 -4.54 -27.56
CA VAL A 819 -21.97 -3.17 -27.25
C VAL A 819 -20.99 -3.23 -26.09
N ALA A 820 -19.85 -2.55 -26.21
CA ALA A 820 -18.88 -2.33 -25.14
C ALA A 820 -18.79 -0.83 -24.81
N ILE A 821 -18.82 -0.48 -23.52
CA ILE A 821 -18.66 0.90 -23.02
C ILE A 821 -17.52 0.91 -22.00
N ASP A 822 -16.51 1.75 -22.28
CA ASP A 822 -15.38 1.97 -21.39
C ASP A 822 -15.79 2.88 -20.22
N ALA A 823 -15.50 2.48 -18.97
CA ALA A 823 -15.71 3.30 -17.77
C ALA A 823 -14.39 3.71 -17.08
N TRP A 824 -13.25 3.57 -17.76
CA TRP A 824 -11.97 4.15 -17.33
C TRP A 824 -11.97 5.67 -17.49
N GLU A 825 -11.25 6.38 -16.60
CA GLU A 825 -11.19 7.84 -16.61
C GLU A 825 -10.66 8.41 -17.93
N HIS A 826 -9.73 7.72 -18.61
CA HIS A 826 -9.22 8.14 -19.92
C HIS A 826 -10.30 8.23 -21.01
N ALA A 827 -11.42 7.52 -20.87
CA ALA A 827 -12.51 7.50 -21.84
C ALA A 827 -13.43 8.72 -21.77
N TYR A 828 -13.37 9.52 -20.69
CA TYR A 828 -14.29 10.64 -20.47
C TYR A 828 -13.68 11.90 -19.82
N TYR A 829 -12.62 11.77 -19.01
CA TYR A 829 -12.22 12.80 -18.04
C TYR A 829 -11.81 14.13 -18.69
N LEU A 830 -11.18 14.12 -19.86
CA LEU A 830 -10.74 15.35 -20.53
C LEU A 830 -11.91 16.26 -20.96
N GLN A 831 -13.13 15.71 -21.07
CA GLN A 831 -14.34 16.45 -21.44
C GLN A 831 -15.35 16.54 -20.29
N TYR A 832 -15.64 15.40 -19.64
CA TYR A 832 -16.68 15.27 -18.61
C TYR A 832 -16.13 15.38 -17.17
N GLN A 833 -14.80 15.43 -17.01
CA GLN A 833 -14.11 15.60 -15.74
C GLN A 833 -14.61 14.58 -14.69
N ASN A 834 -14.94 15.02 -13.48
CA ASN A 834 -15.45 14.15 -12.41
C ASN A 834 -16.91 13.69 -12.63
N VAL A 835 -17.62 14.19 -13.64
CA VAL A 835 -19.05 13.88 -13.87
C VAL A 835 -19.23 12.72 -14.85
N LYS A 836 -18.70 11.53 -14.49
CA LYS A 836 -18.76 10.32 -15.34
C LYS A 836 -20.18 9.94 -15.80
N ALA A 837 -21.19 10.30 -15.02
CA ALA A 837 -22.60 10.08 -15.35
C ALA A 837 -23.07 10.86 -16.59
N ASP A 838 -22.46 12.00 -16.92
CA ASP A 838 -22.84 12.77 -18.10
C ASP A 838 -22.20 12.20 -19.38
N TYR A 839 -21.01 11.62 -19.28
CA TYR A 839 -20.45 10.77 -20.34
C TYR A 839 -21.34 9.55 -20.60
N PHE A 840 -21.78 8.84 -19.55
CA PHE A 840 -22.70 7.70 -19.70
C PHE A 840 -24.05 8.09 -20.33
N LYS A 841 -24.47 9.35 -20.25
CA LYS A 841 -25.64 9.86 -21.01
C LYS A 841 -25.26 10.20 -22.46
N ALA A 842 -24.13 10.88 -22.66
CA ALA A 842 -23.72 11.40 -23.97
C ALA A 842 -23.29 10.30 -24.96
N ILE A 843 -22.64 9.23 -24.48
CA ILE A 843 -22.14 8.15 -25.34
C ILE A 843 -23.24 7.52 -26.20
N TRP A 844 -24.49 7.47 -25.72
CA TRP A 844 -25.62 6.92 -26.47
C TRP A 844 -25.91 7.61 -27.80
N ASN A 845 -25.48 8.86 -27.97
CA ASN A 845 -25.61 9.63 -29.22
C ASN A 845 -24.59 9.22 -30.29
N VAL A 846 -23.57 8.43 -29.93
CA VAL A 846 -22.51 7.96 -30.84
C VAL A 846 -22.37 6.44 -30.87
N ILE A 847 -23.23 5.68 -30.18
CA ILE A 847 -23.26 4.21 -30.28
C ILE A 847 -23.69 3.79 -31.69
N ASN A 848 -22.88 2.94 -32.33
CA ASN A 848 -23.17 2.28 -33.59
C ASN A 848 -24.06 1.04 -33.35
N TRP A 849 -25.37 1.26 -33.33
CA TRP A 849 -26.35 0.18 -33.12
C TRP A 849 -26.40 -0.81 -34.31
N LYS A 850 -26.04 -0.39 -35.53
CA LYS A 850 -26.00 -1.26 -36.72
C LYS A 850 -24.92 -2.35 -36.60
N GLU A 851 -23.77 -2.03 -36.00
CA GLU A 851 -22.75 -3.03 -35.68
C GLU A 851 -23.22 -3.97 -34.55
N ALA A 852 -24.00 -3.49 -33.57
CA ALA A 852 -24.60 -4.34 -32.55
C ALA A 852 -25.64 -5.33 -33.14
N GLU A 853 -26.50 -4.87 -34.06
CA GLU A 853 -27.43 -5.72 -34.83
C GLU A 853 -26.68 -6.81 -35.60
N LYS A 854 -25.63 -6.42 -36.34
CA LYS A 854 -24.78 -7.33 -37.10
C LYS A 854 -24.12 -8.39 -36.20
N ARG A 855 -23.61 -8.01 -35.03
CA ARG A 855 -23.04 -8.96 -34.05
C ARG A 855 -24.09 -9.90 -33.45
N TYR A 856 -25.33 -9.44 -33.28
CA TYR A 856 -26.44 -10.25 -32.77
C TYR A 856 -26.85 -11.34 -33.78
N LEU A 857 -26.81 -11.05 -35.08
CA LEU A 857 -27.14 -11.99 -36.16
C LEU A 857 -26.02 -13.00 -36.47
N ILE A 858 -24.76 -12.57 -36.43
CA ILE A 858 -23.62 -13.41 -36.84
C ILE A 858 -23.28 -14.51 -35.82
N ASN A 859 -23.64 -14.35 -34.55
CA ASN A 859 -23.15 -15.17 -33.44
C ASN A 859 -24.21 -16.02 -32.74
#